data_AF-A0A800CH43-F1
#
_entry.id   AF-A0A800CH43-F1
#
_cell.length_a   1.000
_cell.length_b   1.000
_cell.length_c   1.000
_cell.angle_alpha   90.00
_cell.angle_beta   90.00
_cell.angle_gamma   90.00
#
_symmetry.space_group_name_H-M   'P 1'
#
loop_
_entity.id
_entity.type
_entity.pdbx_description
1 polymer ?
#
loop_
_entity_poly.entity_id
_entity_poly.type
_entity_poly.pdbx_seq_one_letter_code
_entity_poly.pdbx_strand_id
1 'polypeptide(L)'
;EQRLQALTARAAEVEQAVAERETGRQTLAEAQIRVEELADALQALAEQERLWREKQTDLQRLQAERNALLQERERLQKQAQRMEQLQVEETAVSRNLADAEREFGRLNAEIGNLAELHNQHAALLAEKNALENDQPRLRAEFKRHKERVGQLQEEEIDGRCPLCDQPLTEEYRETVLAQLQRELAEIEAQGKAANERIAALEVEIAGLEERLRQEPKLERQRQSQRDRQARAEARLAEIRQALAEWRADGAARLAELDTAVSDDSVITQLQAEVQELETAVKEKSRLDKEYQEQQRRLSQSEARLAEIERLIAAWETEGKAELAQVQAQLTGEDFAAEARAARAELEGQLGEIGYDETAHQAARQARQTLAEAPERRQQLKQAEAAVKPLEDALADLAEQIVAQQESVSELETQWDTAVAELETLAAESQDLRQMEDEVFRLREEQVQANRAVGAAQQKLAVLDSLQDRREQLVEEQTAVTRQIQRLKLLEKACGRSGVQALLIEQALPEIEDHANDLLDRLTGGEMRIIFSTQKQLKSRDGVAETLDIRIQDGAGERPYENYSGGEQFRINFAIRLALSRILAKRSGARLQTLVIDEGFGSQDPQGRQKLVEAIHTIEDDFAVILVITHIDELRDQFSNQIVVEKRPSGSVITVV
;
A
#
# COMPACT_ATOMS: atom_id res chain seq x y z
N GLU A 1 93.08 63.89 -35.09
CA GLU A 1 92.85 63.76 -33.62
C GLU A 1 91.49 63.15 -33.27
N GLN A 2 90.34 63.69 -33.67
CA GLN A 2 89.02 63.09 -33.36
C GLN A 2 88.85 61.64 -33.86
N ARG A 3 89.32 61.34 -35.08
CA ARG A 3 89.31 59.97 -35.64
C ARG A 3 90.21 58.99 -34.85
N LEU A 4 91.30 59.50 -34.25
CA LEU A 4 92.18 58.71 -33.39
C LEU A 4 91.47 58.37 -32.07
N GLN A 5 90.78 59.34 -31.46
CA GLN A 5 90.03 59.14 -30.22
C GLN A 5 88.92 58.07 -30.37
N ALA A 6 88.17 58.07 -31.48
CA ALA A 6 87.13 57.08 -31.74
C ALA A 6 87.69 55.65 -31.89
N LEU A 7 88.80 55.50 -32.61
CA LEU A 7 89.45 54.19 -32.79
C LEU A 7 90.11 53.70 -31.50
N THR A 8 90.65 54.59 -30.66
CA THR A 8 91.19 54.20 -29.34
C THR A 8 90.11 53.76 -28.35
N ALA A 9 88.92 54.37 -28.39
CA ALA A 9 87.80 53.95 -27.54
C ALA A 9 87.31 52.53 -27.93
N ARG A 10 87.20 52.26 -29.24
CA ARG A 10 86.81 50.96 -29.77
C ARG A 10 87.85 49.86 -29.50
N ALA A 11 89.13 50.21 -29.45
CA ALA A 11 90.20 49.31 -29.04
C ALA A 11 90.05 48.85 -27.57
N ALA A 12 89.72 49.79 -26.67
CA ALA A 12 89.50 49.49 -25.26
C ALA A 12 88.25 48.61 -25.03
N GLU A 13 87.17 48.83 -25.79
CA GLU A 13 85.97 47.99 -25.75
C GLU A 13 86.25 46.53 -26.15
N VAL A 14 87.09 46.33 -27.18
CA VAL A 14 87.49 44.98 -27.63
C VAL A 14 88.43 44.32 -26.64
N GLU A 15 89.34 45.07 -26.01
CA GLU A 15 90.22 44.54 -24.95
C GLU A 15 89.41 44.02 -23.75
N GLN A 16 88.35 44.74 -23.36
CA GLN A 16 87.41 44.27 -22.35
C GLN A 16 86.64 43.02 -22.82
N ALA A 17 86.16 42.98 -24.07
CA ALA A 17 85.47 41.82 -24.63
C ALA A 17 86.37 40.56 -24.70
N VAL A 18 87.66 40.72 -24.98
CA VAL A 18 88.66 39.61 -24.94
C VAL A 18 88.80 39.05 -23.52
N ALA A 19 88.79 39.91 -22.50
CA ALA A 19 88.83 39.48 -21.10
C ALA A 19 87.54 38.75 -20.68
N GLU A 20 86.37 39.19 -21.16
CA GLU A 20 85.06 38.54 -20.91
C GLU A 20 84.88 37.19 -21.62
N ARG A 21 85.65 36.91 -22.69
CA ARG A 21 85.52 35.67 -23.48
C ARG A 21 85.90 34.42 -22.71
N GLU A 22 86.99 34.47 -21.96
CA GLU A 22 87.52 33.27 -21.27
C GLU A 22 86.62 32.86 -20.10
N THR A 23 86.13 33.84 -19.34
CA THR A 23 85.14 33.62 -18.28
C THR A 23 83.82 33.13 -18.85
N GLY A 24 83.35 33.70 -19.97
CA GLY A 24 82.15 33.24 -20.67
C GLY A 24 82.23 31.77 -21.11
N ARG A 25 83.39 31.33 -21.65
CA ARG A 25 83.60 29.93 -22.09
C ARG A 25 83.56 28.95 -20.93
N GLN A 26 84.13 29.33 -19.77
CA GLN A 26 84.06 28.50 -18.57
C GLN A 26 82.63 28.36 -18.07
N THR A 27 81.89 29.47 -17.96
CA THR A 27 80.48 29.44 -17.53
C THR A 27 79.60 28.62 -18.50
N LEU A 28 79.89 28.68 -19.80
CA LEU A 28 79.19 27.86 -20.79
C LEU A 28 79.43 26.37 -20.57
N ALA A 29 80.69 25.95 -20.41
CA ALA A 29 81.04 24.55 -20.20
C ALA A 29 80.43 23.98 -18.91
N GLU A 30 80.44 24.75 -17.83
CA GLU A 30 79.80 24.38 -16.55
C GLU A 30 78.28 24.19 -16.71
N ALA A 31 77.61 25.10 -17.43
CA ALA A 31 76.19 24.99 -17.71
C ALA A 31 75.85 23.77 -18.59
N GLN A 32 76.68 23.45 -19.58
CA GLN A 32 76.51 22.27 -20.45
C GLN A 32 76.57 20.97 -19.66
N ILE A 33 77.60 20.80 -18.82
CA ILE A 33 77.76 19.62 -17.97
C ILE A 33 76.55 19.48 -17.04
N ARG A 34 76.11 20.58 -16.40
CA ARG A 34 74.99 20.54 -15.47
C ARG A 34 73.66 20.18 -16.14
N VAL A 35 73.44 20.65 -17.37
CA VAL A 35 72.25 20.30 -18.16
C VAL A 35 72.23 18.80 -18.51
N GLU A 36 73.38 18.22 -18.88
CA GLU A 36 73.50 16.78 -19.18
C GLU A 36 73.23 15.92 -17.93
N GLU A 37 73.83 16.27 -16.78
CA GLU A 37 73.59 15.58 -15.49
C GLU A 37 72.10 15.59 -15.10
N LEU A 38 71.44 16.73 -15.27
CA LEU A 38 70.02 16.90 -14.94
C LEU A 38 69.13 16.12 -15.93
N ALA A 39 69.50 16.05 -17.21
CA ALA A 39 68.77 15.26 -18.20
C ALA A 39 68.77 13.76 -17.86
N ASP A 40 69.94 13.20 -17.51
CA ASP A 40 70.07 11.80 -17.11
C ASP A 40 69.26 11.49 -15.83
N ALA A 41 69.32 12.38 -14.83
CA ALA A 41 68.56 12.24 -13.60
C ALA A 41 67.03 12.29 -13.84
N LEU A 42 66.58 13.18 -14.72
CA LEU A 42 65.16 13.29 -15.11
C LEU A 42 64.66 12.05 -15.86
N GLN A 43 65.50 11.45 -16.71
CA GLN A 43 65.15 10.21 -17.42
C GLN A 43 64.95 9.04 -16.44
N ALA A 44 65.82 8.90 -15.44
CA ALA A 44 65.68 7.86 -14.41
C ALA A 44 64.39 8.01 -13.58
N LEU A 45 64.00 9.26 -13.26
CA LEU A 45 62.79 9.55 -12.49
C LEU A 45 61.50 9.44 -13.32
N ALA A 46 61.57 9.58 -14.66
CA ALA A 46 60.41 9.46 -15.53
C ALA A 46 59.78 8.05 -15.49
N GLU A 47 60.60 7.00 -15.37
CA GLU A 47 60.10 5.62 -15.22
C GLU A 47 59.38 5.42 -13.88
N GLN A 48 59.89 6.02 -12.81
CA GLN A 48 59.26 5.98 -11.48
C GLN A 48 57.94 6.73 -11.45
N GLU A 49 57.83 7.86 -12.16
CA GLU A 49 56.56 8.57 -12.35
C GLU A 49 55.52 7.73 -13.10
N ARG A 50 55.93 6.97 -14.13
CA ARG A 50 55.02 6.07 -14.85
C ARG A 50 54.45 5.00 -13.91
N LEU A 51 55.33 4.33 -13.15
CA LEU A 51 54.94 3.32 -12.16
C LEU A 51 54.03 3.91 -11.08
N TRP A 52 54.31 5.13 -10.60
CA TRP A 52 53.47 5.83 -9.64
C TRP A 52 52.04 6.02 -10.18
N ARG A 53 51.88 6.49 -11.43
CA ARG A 53 50.56 6.70 -12.05
C ARG A 53 49.77 5.40 -12.20
N GLU A 54 50.43 4.32 -12.63
CA GLU A 54 49.82 2.99 -12.74
C GLU A 54 49.32 2.49 -11.37
N LYS A 55 50.19 2.51 -10.36
CA LYS A 55 49.89 2.07 -9.00
C LYS A 55 48.84 2.94 -8.31
N GLN A 56 48.86 4.25 -8.54
CA GLN A 56 47.84 5.16 -8.03
C GLN A 56 46.47 4.88 -8.64
N THR A 57 46.42 4.55 -9.94
CA THR A 57 45.17 4.18 -10.62
C THR A 57 44.62 2.86 -10.07
N ASP A 58 45.47 1.85 -9.89
CA ASP A 58 45.08 0.58 -9.29
C ASP A 58 44.58 0.74 -7.85
N LEU A 59 45.25 1.59 -7.06
CA LEU A 59 44.84 1.91 -5.69
C LEU A 59 43.47 2.56 -5.66
N GLN A 60 43.23 3.55 -6.51
CA GLN A 60 41.92 4.21 -6.61
C GLN A 60 40.82 3.23 -7.01
N ARG A 61 41.09 2.30 -7.95
CA ARG A 61 40.13 1.26 -8.35
C ARG A 61 39.78 0.36 -7.17
N LEU A 62 40.78 -0.20 -6.49
CA LEU A 62 40.56 -1.11 -5.36
C LEU A 62 39.87 -0.42 -4.17
N GLN A 63 40.22 0.84 -3.90
CA GLN A 63 39.53 1.64 -2.87
C GLN A 63 38.07 1.90 -3.23
N ALA A 64 37.76 2.17 -4.51
CA ALA A 64 36.38 2.34 -4.97
C ALA A 64 35.56 1.05 -4.85
N GLU A 65 36.13 -0.09 -5.25
CA GLU A 65 35.52 -1.42 -5.10
C GLU A 65 35.25 -1.74 -3.61
N ARG A 66 36.23 -1.50 -2.74
CA ARG A 66 36.06 -1.71 -1.30
C ARG A 66 34.99 -0.80 -0.69
N ASN A 67 34.94 0.47 -1.09
CA ASN A 67 33.91 1.40 -0.63
C ASN A 67 32.51 0.93 -1.05
N ALA A 68 32.36 0.37 -2.26
CA ALA A 68 31.10 -0.21 -2.70
C ALA A 68 30.71 -1.44 -1.85
N LEU A 69 31.66 -2.33 -1.55
CA LEU A 69 31.42 -3.49 -0.67
C LEU A 69 31.05 -3.07 0.76
N LEU A 70 31.69 -2.02 1.29
CA LEU A 70 31.39 -1.45 2.61
C LEU A 70 29.96 -0.88 2.67
N GLN A 71 29.52 -0.16 1.63
CA GLN A 71 28.16 0.36 1.54
C GLN A 71 27.12 -0.77 1.45
N GLU A 72 27.40 -1.82 0.66
CA GLU A 72 26.55 -3.00 0.56
C GLU A 72 26.44 -3.70 1.93
N ARG A 73 27.58 -3.86 2.62
CA ARG A 73 27.65 -4.46 3.96
C ARG A 73 26.83 -3.67 4.97
N GLU A 74 26.97 -2.35 5.02
CA GLU A 74 26.21 -1.49 5.94
C GLU A 74 24.69 -1.61 5.71
N ARG A 75 24.27 -1.64 4.44
CA ARG A 75 22.86 -1.86 4.08
C ARG A 75 22.35 -3.21 4.58
N LEU A 76 23.12 -4.28 4.36
CA LEU A 76 22.74 -5.62 4.82
C LEU A 76 22.80 -5.75 6.35
N GLN A 77 23.72 -5.06 7.04
CA GLN A 77 23.74 -5.00 8.51
C GLN A 77 22.47 -4.34 9.07
N LYS A 78 22.03 -3.22 8.48
CA LYS A 78 20.75 -2.58 8.86
C LYS A 78 19.56 -3.52 8.62
N GLN A 79 19.60 -4.28 7.52
CA GLN A 79 18.58 -5.29 7.24
C GLN A 79 18.62 -6.43 8.28
N ALA A 80 19.80 -6.91 8.67
CA ALA A 80 19.97 -7.93 9.70
C ALA A 80 19.34 -7.50 11.04
N GLN A 81 19.62 -6.27 11.49
CA GLN A 81 19.02 -5.70 12.71
C GLN A 81 17.49 -5.65 12.63
N ARG A 82 16.94 -5.29 11.47
CA ARG A 82 15.48 -5.32 11.25
C ARG A 82 14.94 -6.75 11.34
N MET A 83 15.67 -7.75 10.86
CA MET A 83 15.24 -9.16 10.93
C MET A 83 15.25 -9.68 12.38
N GLU A 84 16.18 -9.24 13.21
CA GLU A 84 16.16 -9.54 14.66
C GLU A 84 14.91 -8.95 15.33
N GLN A 85 14.55 -7.70 15.00
CA GLN A 85 13.32 -7.09 15.50
C GLN A 85 12.07 -7.86 15.04
N LEU A 86 12.04 -8.29 13.78
CA LEU A 86 10.94 -9.09 13.24
C LEU A 86 10.85 -10.48 13.91
N GLN A 87 11.96 -11.09 14.31
CA GLN A 87 11.93 -12.34 15.09
C GLN A 87 11.30 -12.15 16.47
N VAL A 88 11.64 -11.05 17.16
CA VAL A 88 10.99 -10.72 18.44
C VAL A 88 9.50 -10.47 18.22
N GLU A 89 9.14 -9.72 17.17
CA GLU A 89 7.74 -9.48 16.79
C GLU A 89 7.01 -10.79 16.47
N GLU A 90 7.63 -11.73 15.75
CA GLU A 90 7.06 -13.05 15.43
C GLU A 90 6.60 -13.78 16.71
N THR A 91 7.43 -13.79 17.74
CA THR A 91 7.09 -14.44 19.01
C THR A 91 5.92 -13.75 19.72
N ALA A 92 5.86 -12.42 19.69
CA ALA A 92 4.78 -11.65 20.28
C ALA A 92 3.46 -11.84 19.54
N VAL A 93 3.47 -11.78 18.21
CA VAL A 93 2.27 -11.99 17.38
C VAL A 93 1.79 -13.44 17.49
N SER A 94 2.71 -14.42 17.56
CA SER A 94 2.35 -15.83 17.78
C SER A 94 1.63 -16.06 19.11
N ARG A 95 2.10 -15.41 20.21
CA ARG A 95 1.39 -15.45 21.50
C ARG A 95 0.01 -14.81 21.41
N ASN A 96 -0.09 -13.65 20.76
CA ASN A 96 -1.36 -12.96 20.56
C ASN A 96 -2.37 -13.78 19.76
N LEU A 97 -1.92 -14.52 18.76
CA LEU A 97 -2.75 -15.45 17.98
C LEU A 97 -3.28 -16.58 18.88
N ALA A 98 -2.39 -17.25 19.61
CA ALA A 98 -2.77 -18.33 20.52
C ALA A 98 -3.75 -17.87 21.61
N ASP A 99 -3.60 -16.65 22.13
CA ASP A 99 -4.55 -16.06 23.08
C ASP A 99 -5.92 -15.82 22.44
N ALA A 100 -5.95 -15.28 21.21
CA ALA A 100 -7.19 -15.04 20.48
C ALA A 100 -7.89 -16.36 20.09
N GLU A 101 -7.15 -17.41 19.72
CA GLU A 101 -7.64 -18.77 19.48
C GLU A 101 -8.31 -19.37 20.72
N ARG A 102 -7.65 -19.26 21.88
CA ARG A 102 -8.21 -19.75 23.16
C ARG A 102 -9.51 -19.03 23.52
N GLU A 103 -9.54 -17.69 23.43
CA GLU A 103 -10.75 -16.93 23.75
C GLU A 103 -11.89 -17.17 22.75
N PHE A 104 -11.57 -17.30 21.46
CA PHE A 104 -12.57 -17.66 20.45
C PHE A 104 -13.17 -19.05 20.70
N GLY A 105 -12.34 -20.03 21.06
CA GLY A 105 -12.78 -21.37 21.46
C GLY A 105 -13.72 -21.34 22.68
N ARG A 106 -13.36 -20.57 23.72
CA ARG A 106 -14.21 -20.36 24.90
C ARG A 106 -15.56 -19.75 24.54
N LEU A 107 -15.56 -18.67 23.75
CA LEU A 107 -16.78 -17.99 23.33
C LEU A 107 -17.67 -18.89 22.46
N ASN A 108 -17.09 -19.68 21.55
CA ASN A 108 -17.84 -20.67 20.77
C ASN A 108 -18.53 -21.71 21.64
N ALA A 109 -17.85 -22.21 22.68
CA ALA A 109 -18.45 -23.15 23.61
C ALA A 109 -19.61 -22.51 24.40
N GLU A 110 -19.43 -21.28 24.89
CA GLU A 110 -20.48 -20.52 25.58
C GLU A 110 -21.71 -20.28 24.69
N ILE A 111 -21.51 -19.85 23.45
CA ILE A 111 -22.60 -19.66 22.47
C ILE A 111 -23.26 -21.01 22.12
N GLY A 112 -22.48 -22.09 21.99
CA GLY A 112 -23.01 -23.43 21.78
C GLY A 112 -23.95 -23.88 22.89
N ASN A 113 -23.63 -23.58 24.15
CA ASN A 113 -24.50 -23.88 25.30
C ASN A 113 -25.81 -23.06 25.29
N LEU A 114 -25.82 -21.87 24.68
CA LEU A 114 -27.04 -21.07 24.52
C LEU A 114 -28.02 -21.69 23.52
N ALA A 115 -27.55 -22.48 22.56
CA ALA A 115 -28.43 -23.20 21.62
C ALA A 115 -29.33 -24.22 22.34
N GLU A 116 -28.80 -24.90 23.38
CA GLU A 116 -29.60 -25.81 24.21
C GLU A 116 -30.65 -25.04 25.03
N LEU A 117 -30.29 -23.87 25.56
CA LEU A 117 -31.21 -23.00 26.28
C LEU A 117 -32.32 -22.43 25.38
N HIS A 118 -32.03 -22.13 24.11
CA HIS A 118 -33.05 -21.78 23.12
C HIS A 118 -34.06 -22.90 22.88
N ASN A 119 -33.60 -24.15 22.76
CA ASN A 119 -34.49 -25.30 22.59
C ASN A 119 -35.38 -25.49 23.83
N GLN A 120 -34.83 -25.32 25.03
CA GLN A 120 -35.59 -25.37 26.28
C GLN A 120 -36.63 -24.24 26.35
N HIS A 121 -36.25 -22.99 26.03
CA HIS A 121 -37.16 -21.84 26.00
C HIS A 121 -38.32 -22.08 25.02
N ALA A 122 -38.02 -22.56 23.80
CA ALA A 122 -39.04 -22.88 22.80
C ALA A 122 -40.02 -23.97 23.28
N ALA A 123 -39.52 -25.00 23.97
CA ALA A 123 -40.36 -26.06 24.53
C ALA A 123 -41.29 -25.55 25.64
N LEU A 124 -40.78 -24.77 26.58
CA LEU A 124 -41.59 -24.18 27.67
C LEU A 124 -42.61 -23.18 27.12
N LEU A 125 -42.25 -22.39 26.11
CA LEU A 125 -43.16 -21.47 25.44
C LEU A 125 -44.30 -22.24 24.73
N ALA A 126 -43.98 -23.36 24.08
CA ALA A 126 -44.97 -24.22 23.44
C ALA A 126 -45.94 -24.85 24.46
N GLU A 127 -45.43 -25.33 25.60
CA GLU A 127 -46.24 -25.86 26.70
C GLU A 127 -47.17 -24.77 27.27
N LYS A 128 -46.64 -23.57 27.54
CA LYS A 128 -47.42 -22.43 28.01
C LYS A 128 -48.56 -22.10 27.03
N ASN A 129 -48.23 -21.96 25.75
CA ASN A 129 -49.22 -21.65 24.71
C ASN A 129 -50.31 -22.74 24.60
N ALA A 130 -49.95 -24.02 24.77
CA ALA A 130 -50.92 -25.11 24.75
C ALA A 130 -51.94 -24.98 25.92
N LEU A 131 -51.44 -24.73 27.13
CA LEU A 131 -52.29 -24.54 28.32
C LEU A 131 -53.17 -23.29 28.23
N GLU A 132 -52.64 -22.19 27.67
CA GLU A 132 -53.40 -20.96 27.43
C GLU A 132 -54.51 -21.17 26.38
N ASN A 133 -54.24 -21.97 25.34
CA ASN A 133 -55.23 -22.31 24.31
C ASN A 133 -56.32 -23.27 24.81
N ASP A 134 -56.01 -24.14 25.77
CA ASP A 134 -56.99 -25.05 26.40
C ASP A 134 -57.91 -24.33 27.41
N GLN A 135 -57.47 -23.24 28.02
CA GLN A 135 -58.27 -22.51 29.02
C GLN A 135 -59.64 -22.03 28.53
N PRO A 136 -59.78 -21.42 27.34
CA PRO A 136 -61.07 -21.08 26.77
C PRO A 136 -62.01 -22.29 26.61
N ARG A 137 -61.47 -23.45 26.24
CA ARG A 137 -62.23 -24.70 26.12
C ARG A 137 -62.75 -25.15 27.48
N LEU A 138 -61.89 -25.22 28.49
CA LEU A 138 -62.26 -25.57 29.87
C LEU A 138 -63.29 -24.59 30.45
N ARG A 139 -63.14 -23.27 30.21
CA ARG A 139 -64.13 -22.26 30.64
C ARG A 139 -65.48 -22.44 29.96
N ALA A 140 -65.50 -22.80 28.67
CA ALA A 140 -66.73 -23.05 27.93
C ALA A 140 -67.42 -24.34 28.38
N GLU A 141 -66.68 -25.41 28.63
CA GLU A 141 -67.17 -26.66 29.21
C GLU A 141 -67.74 -26.41 30.61
N PHE A 142 -66.99 -25.73 31.49
CA PHE A 142 -67.45 -25.35 32.83
C PHE A 142 -68.76 -24.57 32.78
N LYS A 143 -68.86 -23.56 31.89
CA LYS A 143 -70.09 -22.77 31.72
C LYS A 143 -71.29 -23.65 31.30
N ARG A 144 -71.09 -24.56 30.34
CA ARG A 144 -72.14 -25.48 29.87
C ARG A 144 -72.60 -26.45 30.96
N HIS A 145 -71.67 -27.07 31.68
CA HIS A 145 -72.03 -27.98 32.78
C HIS A 145 -72.72 -27.23 33.92
N LYS A 146 -72.29 -26.00 34.23
CA LYS A 146 -72.93 -25.14 35.23
C LYS A 146 -74.34 -24.72 34.85
N GLU A 147 -74.58 -24.37 33.59
CA GLU A 147 -75.92 -24.08 33.05
C GLU A 147 -76.84 -25.32 33.11
N ARG A 148 -76.34 -26.52 32.76
CA ARG A 148 -77.10 -27.78 32.87
C ARG A 148 -77.43 -28.15 34.31
N VAL A 149 -76.51 -27.93 35.26
CA VAL A 149 -76.78 -28.12 36.69
C VAL A 149 -77.85 -27.16 37.18
N GLY A 150 -77.80 -25.87 36.77
CA GLY A 150 -78.83 -24.89 37.10
C GLY A 150 -80.23 -25.29 36.60
N GLN A 151 -80.34 -25.70 35.34
CA GLN A 151 -81.60 -26.16 34.74
C GLN A 151 -82.18 -27.41 35.41
N LEU A 152 -81.32 -28.31 35.91
CA LEU A 152 -81.72 -29.51 36.63
C LEU A 152 -81.99 -29.25 38.12
N GLN A 153 -81.75 -28.05 38.64
CA GLN A 153 -82.01 -27.65 40.04
C GLN A 153 -83.27 -26.78 40.21
N GLU A 154 -83.92 -26.36 39.12
CA GLU A 154 -85.18 -25.61 39.19
C GLU A 154 -86.32 -26.44 39.80
N GLU A 155 -87.22 -25.80 40.55
CA GLU A 155 -88.25 -26.44 41.39
C GLU A 155 -89.46 -26.96 40.59
N GLU A 156 -89.72 -26.46 39.38
CA GLU A 156 -90.82 -26.89 38.50
C GLU A 156 -90.30 -27.68 37.28
N ILE A 157 -90.21 -29.01 37.39
CA ILE A 157 -89.88 -29.91 36.27
C ILE A 157 -91.01 -30.92 36.11
N ASP A 158 -91.69 -30.91 34.97
CA ASP A 158 -92.92 -31.66 34.68
C ASP A 158 -92.66 -33.15 34.36
N GLY A 159 -91.96 -33.85 35.27
CA GLY A 159 -91.66 -35.29 35.18
C GLY A 159 -90.80 -35.73 33.98
N ARG A 160 -90.33 -34.78 33.17
CA ARG A 160 -89.54 -34.99 31.94
C ARG A 160 -88.27 -34.14 31.98
N CYS A 161 -87.18 -34.71 31.51
CA CYS A 161 -85.88 -34.05 31.50
C CYS A 161 -85.89 -32.87 30.52
N PRO A 162 -85.60 -31.62 30.95
CA PRO A 162 -85.61 -30.44 30.07
C PRO A 162 -84.50 -30.43 29.00
N LEU A 163 -83.59 -31.40 29.05
CA LEU A 163 -82.45 -31.54 28.12
C LEU A 163 -82.64 -32.63 27.07
N CYS A 164 -83.46 -33.65 27.33
CA CYS A 164 -83.61 -34.82 26.43
C CYS A 164 -85.03 -35.42 26.38
N ASP A 165 -86.01 -34.79 27.05
CA ASP A 165 -87.44 -35.15 27.08
C ASP A 165 -87.77 -36.59 27.53
N GLN A 166 -86.81 -37.27 28.16
CA GLN A 166 -86.98 -38.58 28.77
C GLN A 166 -87.69 -38.49 30.14
N PRO A 167 -88.41 -39.54 30.58
CA PRO A 167 -89.03 -39.58 31.91
C PRO A 167 -87.95 -39.44 32.99
N LEU A 168 -88.03 -38.39 33.81
CA LEU A 168 -87.02 -38.07 34.81
C LEU A 168 -87.54 -38.50 36.18
N THR A 169 -87.10 -39.67 36.66
CA THR A 169 -87.33 -40.08 38.05
C THR A 169 -86.42 -39.29 39.00
N GLU A 170 -86.88 -39.08 40.23
CA GLU A 170 -86.14 -38.31 41.26
C GLU A 170 -84.75 -38.91 41.53
N GLU A 171 -84.66 -40.24 41.58
CA GLU A 171 -83.39 -40.98 41.75
C GLU A 171 -82.41 -40.82 40.56
N TYR A 172 -82.94 -40.75 39.32
CA TYR A 172 -82.11 -40.53 38.12
C TYR A 172 -81.62 -39.07 38.04
N ARG A 173 -82.45 -38.10 38.46
CA ARG A 173 -82.07 -36.68 38.57
C ARG A 173 -80.92 -36.46 39.55
N GLU A 174 -80.99 -37.05 40.75
CA GLU A 174 -79.90 -36.97 41.74
C GLU A 174 -78.60 -37.58 41.23
N THR A 175 -78.69 -38.70 40.52
CA THR A 175 -77.51 -39.37 39.93
C THR A 175 -76.84 -38.50 38.86
N VAL A 176 -77.62 -37.90 37.97
CA VAL A 176 -77.10 -37.00 36.91
C VAL A 176 -76.54 -35.70 37.49
N LEU A 177 -77.20 -35.12 38.52
CA LEU A 177 -76.68 -33.95 39.22
C LEU A 177 -75.36 -34.25 39.94
N ALA A 178 -75.26 -35.38 40.63
CA ALA A 178 -74.01 -35.81 41.28
C ALA A 178 -72.89 -36.04 40.26
N GLN A 179 -73.20 -36.58 39.09
CA GLN A 179 -72.24 -36.74 37.99
C GLN A 179 -71.78 -35.37 37.46
N LEU A 180 -72.70 -34.48 37.09
CA LEU A 180 -72.36 -33.15 36.56
C LEU A 180 -71.61 -32.27 37.59
N GLN A 181 -71.91 -32.41 38.88
CA GLN A 181 -71.18 -31.72 39.94
C GLN A 181 -69.75 -32.26 40.11
N ARG A 182 -69.53 -33.57 39.94
CA ARG A 182 -68.17 -34.14 39.88
C ARG A 182 -67.40 -33.63 38.65
N GLU A 183 -68.03 -33.67 37.48
CA GLU A 183 -67.44 -33.15 36.24
C GLU A 183 -67.10 -31.65 36.35
N LEU A 184 -67.95 -30.83 36.99
CA LEU A 184 -67.65 -29.42 37.27
C LEU A 184 -66.45 -29.23 38.19
N ALA A 185 -66.36 -30.01 39.28
CA ALA A 185 -65.23 -29.97 40.20
C ALA A 185 -63.92 -30.42 39.51
N GLU A 186 -63.99 -31.41 38.62
CA GLU A 186 -62.86 -31.86 37.81
C GLU A 186 -62.39 -30.79 36.83
N ILE A 187 -63.31 -30.14 36.08
CA ILE A 187 -62.97 -29.07 35.14
C ILE A 187 -62.39 -27.85 35.88
N GLU A 188 -62.94 -27.50 37.04
CA GLU A 188 -62.42 -26.40 37.88
C GLU A 188 -61.02 -26.72 38.42
N ALA A 189 -60.79 -27.94 38.90
CA ALA A 189 -59.47 -28.40 39.32
C ALA A 189 -58.45 -28.39 38.18
N GLN A 190 -58.84 -28.85 36.99
CA GLN A 190 -58.02 -28.80 35.77
C GLN A 190 -57.67 -27.36 35.38
N GLY A 191 -58.65 -26.44 35.42
CA GLY A 191 -58.43 -25.03 35.13
C GLY A 191 -57.51 -24.34 36.14
N LYS A 192 -57.63 -24.67 37.43
CA LYS A 192 -56.75 -24.16 38.48
C LYS A 192 -55.31 -24.68 38.32
N ALA A 193 -55.16 -25.99 38.09
CA ALA A 193 -53.86 -26.61 37.85
C ALA A 193 -53.17 -26.04 36.61
N ALA A 194 -53.92 -25.78 35.53
CA ALA A 194 -53.39 -25.13 34.32
C ALA A 194 -52.89 -23.70 34.60
N ASN A 195 -53.62 -22.89 35.39
CA ASN A 195 -53.18 -21.55 35.78
C ASN A 195 -51.91 -21.58 36.64
N GLU A 196 -51.82 -22.49 37.61
CA GLU A 196 -50.64 -22.66 38.45
C GLU A 196 -49.41 -23.08 37.62
N ARG A 197 -49.59 -23.98 36.64
CA ARG A 197 -48.53 -24.37 35.71
C ARG A 197 -48.12 -23.23 34.78
N ILE A 198 -49.06 -22.45 34.25
CA ILE A 198 -48.75 -21.26 33.45
C ILE A 198 -47.90 -20.26 34.26
N ALA A 199 -48.28 -19.96 35.49
CA ALA A 199 -47.52 -19.06 36.36
C ALA A 199 -46.09 -19.58 36.66
N ALA A 200 -45.93 -20.89 36.85
CA ALA A 200 -44.61 -21.50 37.01
C ALA A 200 -43.77 -21.39 35.72
N LEU A 201 -44.37 -21.69 34.57
CA LEU A 201 -43.73 -21.57 33.25
C LEU A 201 -43.30 -20.13 32.96
N GLU A 202 -44.07 -19.12 33.37
CA GLU A 202 -43.69 -17.71 33.22
C GLU A 202 -42.39 -17.36 33.96
N VAL A 203 -42.20 -17.90 35.17
CA VAL A 203 -40.95 -17.70 35.94
C VAL A 203 -39.78 -18.43 35.28
N GLU A 204 -39.98 -19.68 34.83
CA GLU A 204 -38.95 -20.46 34.14
C GLU A 204 -38.51 -19.78 32.83
N ILE A 205 -39.47 -19.33 32.02
CA ILE A 205 -39.25 -18.61 30.76
C ILE A 205 -38.48 -17.31 31.00
N ALA A 206 -38.90 -16.50 31.99
CA ALA A 206 -38.21 -15.26 32.32
C ALA A 206 -36.75 -15.49 32.75
N GLY A 207 -36.48 -16.57 33.50
CA GLY A 207 -35.12 -16.96 33.89
C GLY A 207 -34.24 -17.37 32.69
N LEU A 208 -34.82 -18.06 31.70
CA LEU A 208 -34.12 -18.41 30.46
C LEU A 208 -33.87 -17.18 29.58
N GLU A 209 -34.85 -16.29 29.43
CA GLU A 209 -34.71 -15.05 28.66
C GLU A 209 -33.59 -14.17 29.18
N GLU A 210 -33.45 -14.01 30.50
CA GLU A 210 -32.37 -13.22 31.09
C GLU A 210 -30.98 -13.82 30.79
N ARG A 211 -30.86 -15.14 30.73
CA ARG A 211 -29.60 -15.81 30.33
C ARG A 211 -29.32 -15.64 28.84
N LEU A 212 -30.35 -15.73 27.99
CA LEU A 212 -30.24 -15.57 26.54
C LEU A 212 -29.92 -14.13 26.12
N ARG A 213 -30.27 -13.11 26.93
CA ARG A 213 -29.93 -11.69 26.67
C ARG A 213 -28.43 -11.42 26.49
N GLN A 214 -27.56 -12.28 26.98
CA GLN A 214 -26.10 -12.12 26.86
C GLN A 214 -25.57 -12.53 25.47
N GLU A 215 -26.35 -13.27 24.68
CA GLU A 215 -25.93 -13.82 23.40
C GLU A 215 -25.38 -12.76 22.42
N PRO A 216 -26.04 -11.62 22.17
CA PRO A 216 -25.53 -10.64 21.20
C PRO A 216 -24.17 -10.05 21.61
N LYS A 217 -23.90 -9.98 22.92
CA LYS A 217 -22.63 -9.52 23.46
C LYS A 217 -21.53 -10.55 23.21
N LEU A 218 -21.81 -11.82 23.47
CA LEU A 218 -20.88 -12.93 23.22
C LEU A 218 -20.57 -13.07 21.72
N GLU A 219 -21.59 -12.93 20.86
CA GLU A 219 -21.44 -13.00 19.41
C GLU A 219 -20.51 -11.88 18.86
N ARG A 220 -20.67 -10.65 19.38
CA ARG A 220 -19.76 -9.53 19.07
C ARG A 220 -18.34 -9.79 19.54
N GLN A 221 -18.17 -10.31 20.75
CA GLN A 221 -16.84 -10.66 21.28
C GLN A 221 -16.19 -11.76 20.44
N ARG A 222 -16.96 -12.78 20.03
CA ARG A 222 -16.48 -13.87 19.17
C ARG A 222 -16.00 -13.32 17.82
N GLN A 223 -16.80 -12.46 17.19
CA GLN A 223 -16.41 -11.82 15.94
C GLN A 223 -15.13 -11.00 16.09
N SER A 224 -15.01 -10.23 17.18
CA SER A 224 -13.79 -9.46 17.47
C SER A 224 -12.55 -10.35 17.64
N GLN A 225 -12.68 -11.53 18.26
CA GLN A 225 -11.56 -12.47 18.39
C GLN A 225 -11.19 -13.09 17.03
N ARG A 226 -12.19 -13.42 16.20
CA ARG A 226 -11.97 -13.91 14.83
C ARG A 226 -11.20 -12.90 13.98
N ASP A 227 -11.59 -11.63 14.04
CA ASP A 227 -10.89 -10.56 13.32
C ASP A 227 -9.47 -10.33 13.87
N ARG A 228 -9.25 -10.58 15.18
CA ARG A 228 -7.91 -10.53 15.80
C ARG A 228 -7.02 -11.68 15.33
N GLN A 229 -7.56 -12.89 15.21
CA GLN A 229 -6.86 -14.06 14.66
C GLN A 229 -6.41 -13.81 13.23
N ALA A 230 -7.34 -13.43 12.34
CA ALA A 230 -7.04 -13.19 10.93
C ALA A 230 -5.94 -12.13 10.74
N ARG A 231 -5.96 -11.05 11.53
CA ARG A 231 -4.91 -10.02 11.52
C ARG A 231 -3.56 -10.55 12.01
N ALA A 232 -3.54 -11.34 13.08
CA ALA A 232 -2.31 -11.92 13.61
C ALA A 232 -1.71 -12.98 12.66
N GLU A 233 -2.55 -13.82 12.03
CA GLU A 233 -2.15 -14.80 11.02
C GLU A 233 -1.53 -14.13 9.79
N ALA A 234 -2.19 -13.10 9.24
CA ALA A 234 -1.65 -12.34 8.11
C ALA A 234 -0.29 -11.72 8.45
N ARG A 235 -0.18 -11.10 9.63
CA ARG A 235 1.08 -10.50 10.08
C ARG A 235 2.20 -11.52 10.29
N LEU A 236 1.87 -12.71 10.82
CA LEU A 236 2.84 -13.80 10.95
C LEU A 236 3.32 -14.32 9.60
N ALA A 237 2.42 -14.42 8.62
CA ALA A 237 2.79 -14.83 7.26
C ALA A 237 3.79 -13.84 6.64
N GLU A 238 3.53 -12.54 6.74
CA GLU A 238 4.46 -11.48 6.27
C GLU A 238 5.82 -11.57 6.95
N ILE A 239 5.85 -11.68 8.28
CA ILE A 239 7.10 -11.76 9.06
C ILE A 239 7.89 -13.00 8.65
N ARG A 240 7.24 -14.16 8.58
CA ARG A 240 7.89 -15.43 8.22
C ARG A 240 8.45 -15.40 6.80
N GLN A 241 7.72 -14.79 5.86
CA GLN A 241 8.21 -14.61 4.49
C GLN A 241 9.47 -13.75 4.47
N ALA A 242 9.46 -12.58 5.12
CA ALA A 242 10.61 -11.68 5.17
C ALA A 242 11.84 -12.36 5.83
N LEU A 243 11.63 -13.14 6.89
CA LEU A 243 12.69 -13.90 7.54
C LEU A 243 13.23 -15.04 6.67
N ALA A 244 12.37 -15.70 5.89
CA ALA A 244 12.78 -16.76 4.97
C ALA A 244 13.63 -16.19 3.82
N GLU A 245 13.20 -15.10 3.21
CA GLU A 245 13.96 -14.38 2.16
C GLU A 245 15.33 -13.92 2.68
N TRP A 246 15.38 -13.37 3.90
CA TRP A 246 16.66 -12.97 4.52
C TRP A 246 17.60 -14.15 4.76
N ARG A 247 17.08 -15.29 5.22
CA ARG A 247 17.88 -16.51 5.46
C ARG A 247 18.37 -17.17 4.18
N ALA A 248 17.65 -17.01 3.07
CA ALA A 248 18.03 -17.58 1.79
C ALA A 248 19.28 -16.89 1.22
N ASP A 249 19.26 -15.54 1.15
CA ASP A 249 20.30 -14.81 0.41
C ASP A 249 21.03 -13.78 1.29
N GLY A 250 20.30 -12.97 2.05
CA GLY A 250 20.84 -11.80 2.75
C GLY A 250 21.88 -12.14 3.84
N ALA A 251 21.64 -13.21 4.60
CA ALA A 251 22.54 -13.66 5.66
C ALA A 251 23.87 -14.21 5.11
N ALA A 252 23.81 -15.01 4.04
CA ALA A 252 25.00 -15.56 3.40
C ALA A 252 25.84 -14.45 2.76
N ARG A 253 25.20 -13.53 2.03
CA ARG A 253 25.87 -12.39 1.40
C ARG A 253 26.54 -11.47 2.42
N LEU A 254 25.91 -11.23 3.57
CA LEU A 254 26.51 -10.43 4.63
C LEU A 254 27.79 -11.09 5.19
N ALA A 255 27.77 -12.40 5.43
CA ALA A 255 28.95 -13.14 5.90
C ALA A 255 30.11 -13.14 4.88
N GLU A 256 29.78 -13.25 3.59
CA GLU A 256 30.78 -13.09 2.51
C GLU A 256 31.42 -11.70 2.53
N LEU A 257 30.61 -10.64 2.66
CA LEU A 257 31.10 -9.26 2.69
C LEU A 257 31.93 -8.96 3.95
N ASP A 258 31.53 -9.49 5.12
CA ASP A 258 32.32 -9.34 6.35
C ASP A 258 33.73 -9.94 6.19
N THR A 259 33.83 -11.07 5.48
CA THR A 259 35.13 -11.70 5.16
C THR A 259 35.91 -10.88 4.14
N ALA A 260 35.27 -10.48 3.04
CA ALA A 260 35.91 -9.74 1.95
C ALA A 260 36.43 -8.36 2.37
N VAL A 261 35.74 -7.67 3.29
CA VAL A 261 36.14 -6.34 3.79
C VAL A 261 37.23 -6.43 4.87
N SER A 262 37.37 -7.58 5.53
CA SER A 262 38.35 -7.79 6.60
C SER A 262 39.79 -7.88 6.09
N ASP A 263 40.01 -8.33 4.85
CA ASP A 263 41.35 -8.40 4.27
C ASP A 263 41.66 -7.10 3.51
N ASP A 264 42.48 -6.26 4.14
CA ASP A 264 42.92 -4.97 3.59
C ASP A 264 44.41 -4.95 3.24
N SER A 265 45.04 -6.12 3.25
CA SER A 265 46.49 -6.26 3.09
C SER A 265 46.99 -5.72 1.75
N VAL A 266 46.26 -6.01 0.67
CA VAL A 266 46.61 -5.58 -0.70
C VAL A 266 46.54 -4.07 -0.86
N ILE A 267 45.46 -3.43 -0.37
CA ILE A 267 45.31 -1.96 -0.44
C ILE A 267 46.38 -1.28 0.42
N THR A 268 46.64 -1.81 1.62
CA THR A 268 47.67 -1.26 2.53
C THR A 268 49.06 -1.34 1.89
N GLN A 269 49.40 -2.47 1.27
CA GLN A 269 50.67 -2.62 0.56
C GLN A 269 50.77 -1.66 -0.62
N LEU A 270 49.72 -1.54 -1.42
CA LEU A 270 49.70 -0.66 -2.58
C LEU A 270 49.75 0.83 -2.19
N GLN A 271 49.16 1.21 -1.05
CA GLN A 271 49.30 2.55 -0.47
C GLN A 271 50.75 2.87 -0.10
N ALA A 272 51.47 1.92 0.51
CA ALA A 272 52.88 2.08 0.83
C ALA A 272 53.72 2.26 -0.44
N GLU A 273 53.51 1.43 -1.46
CA GLU A 273 54.20 1.55 -2.77
C GLU A 273 53.94 2.91 -3.44
N VAL A 274 52.70 3.40 -3.42
CA VAL A 274 52.35 4.72 -3.97
C VAL A 274 53.03 5.86 -3.18
N GLN A 275 53.08 5.77 -1.85
CA GLN A 275 53.75 6.78 -1.02
C GLN A 275 55.26 6.82 -1.24
N GLU A 276 55.91 5.66 -1.38
CA GLU A 276 57.33 5.59 -1.70
C GLU A 276 57.63 6.26 -3.05
N LEU A 277 56.85 5.94 -4.09
CA LEU A 277 57.01 6.51 -5.42
C LEU A 277 56.61 8.00 -5.52
N GLU A 278 55.74 8.50 -4.65
CA GLU A 278 55.36 9.92 -4.61
C GLU A 278 56.56 10.83 -4.32
N THR A 279 57.52 10.34 -3.52
CA THR A 279 58.75 11.08 -3.23
C THR A 279 59.59 11.32 -4.49
N ALA A 280 59.67 10.33 -5.38
CA ALA A 280 60.36 10.42 -6.66
C ALA A 280 59.68 11.38 -7.64
N VAL A 281 58.34 11.43 -7.65
CA VAL A 281 57.58 12.38 -8.48
C VAL A 281 57.83 13.82 -8.02
N LYS A 282 57.87 14.06 -6.71
CA LYS A 282 58.22 15.38 -6.14
C LYS A 282 59.65 15.80 -6.50
N GLU A 283 60.59 14.86 -6.41
CA GLU A 283 61.98 15.10 -6.78
C GLU A 283 62.12 15.43 -8.27
N LYS A 284 61.43 14.69 -9.15
CA LYS A 284 61.40 14.97 -10.59
C LYS A 284 60.89 16.38 -10.88
N SER A 285 59.79 16.80 -10.26
CA SER A 285 59.27 18.16 -10.44
C SER A 285 60.25 19.24 -10.00
N ARG A 286 61.08 18.97 -8.96
CA ARG A 286 62.13 19.89 -8.53
C ARG A 286 63.26 19.98 -9.55
N LEU A 287 63.78 18.82 -10.00
CA LEU A 287 64.86 18.75 -10.97
C LEU A 287 64.45 19.30 -12.35
N ASP A 288 63.19 19.15 -12.74
CA ASP A 288 62.67 19.66 -14.02
C ASP A 288 62.71 21.19 -14.05
N LYS A 289 62.37 21.84 -12.94
CA LYS A 289 62.52 23.30 -12.78
C LYS A 289 63.99 23.74 -12.83
N GLU A 290 64.89 22.98 -12.20
CA GLU A 290 66.32 23.25 -12.22
C GLU A 290 66.89 23.10 -13.65
N TYR A 291 66.49 22.05 -14.36
CA TYR A 291 66.86 21.81 -15.76
C TYR A 291 66.45 22.97 -16.67
N GLN A 292 65.20 23.44 -16.57
CA GLN A 292 64.72 24.58 -17.37
C GLN A 292 65.52 25.87 -17.10
N GLU A 293 65.87 26.14 -15.84
CA GLU A 293 66.67 27.32 -15.48
C GLU A 293 68.11 27.20 -16.01
N GLN A 294 68.74 26.03 -15.92
CA GLN A 294 70.08 25.81 -16.46
C GLN A 294 70.10 25.87 -17.98
N GLN A 295 69.08 25.34 -18.66
CA GLN A 295 68.92 25.43 -20.12
C GLN A 295 68.80 26.88 -20.59
N ARG A 296 68.10 27.72 -19.83
CA ARG A 296 67.97 29.16 -20.08
C ARG A 296 69.33 29.87 -19.93
N ARG A 297 70.08 29.56 -18.87
CA ARG A 297 71.43 30.12 -18.64
C ARG A 297 72.40 29.71 -19.74
N LEU A 298 72.37 28.43 -20.13
CA LEU A 298 73.17 27.91 -21.23
C LEU A 298 72.94 28.74 -22.51
N SER A 299 71.67 28.88 -22.91
CA SER A 299 71.28 29.65 -24.10
C SER A 299 71.72 31.12 -24.06
N GLN A 300 71.65 31.75 -22.87
CA GLN A 300 72.11 33.14 -22.68
C GLN A 300 73.64 33.27 -22.79
N SER A 301 74.38 32.34 -22.20
CA SER A 301 75.85 32.31 -22.28
C SER A 301 76.33 32.02 -23.71
N GLU A 302 75.67 31.14 -24.45
CA GLU A 302 75.95 30.89 -25.88
C GLU A 302 75.77 32.16 -26.71
N ALA A 303 74.66 32.86 -26.54
CA ALA A 303 74.38 34.10 -27.26
C ALA A 303 75.38 35.22 -26.93
N ARG A 304 75.75 35.39 -25.65
CA ARG A 304 76.73 36.40 -25.22
C ARG A 304 78.13 36.12 -25.77
N LEU A 305 78.56 34.85 -25.77
CA LEU A 305 79.84 34.46 -26.36
C LEU A 305 79.89 34.70 -27.86
N ALA A 306 78.82 34.36 -28.58
CA ALA A 306 78.74 34.59 -30.03
C ALA A 306 78.86 36.09 -30.38
N GLU A 307 78.30 36.97 -29.56
CA GLU A 307 78.41 38.43 -29.74
C GLU A 307 79.83 38.95 -29.46
N ILE A 308 80.46 38.48 -28.37
CA ILE A 308 81.86 38.80 -28.04
C ILE A 308 82.80 38.36 -29.17
N GLU A 309 82.61 37.14 -29.70
CA GLU A 309 83.43 36.62 -30.79
C GLU A 309 83.27 37.44 -32.09
N ARG A 310 82.06 37.95 -32.38
CA ARG A 310 81.81 38.86 -33.50
C ARG A 310 82.53 40.20 -33.35
N LEU A 311 82.46 40.81 -32.16
CA LEU A 311 83.11 42.10 -31.87
C LEU A 311 84.63 42.01 -32.02
N ILE A 312 85.24 40.94 -31.49
CA ILE A 312 86.68 40.68 -31.61
C ILE A 312 87.08 40.48 -33.08
N ALA A 313 86.32 39.67 -33.82
CA ALA A 313 86.60 39.40 -35.23
C ALA A 313 86.56 40.67 -36.09
N ALA A 314 85.55 41.53 -35.89
CA ALA A 314 85.41 42.80 -36.63
C ALA A 314 86.55 43.79 -36.36
N TRP A 315 87.09 43.81 -35.13
CA TRP A 315 88.21 44.67 -34.77
C TRP A 315 89.53 44.24 -35.42
N GLU A 316 89.81 42.93 -35.46
CA GLU A 316 91.01 42.39 -36.09
C GLU A 316 91.00 42.56 -37.62
N THR A 317 89.83 42.59 -38.26
CA THR A 317 89.74 42.76 -39.72
C THR A 317 89.92 44.19 -40.21
N GLU A 318 89.41 45.21 -39.49
CA GLU A 318 89.34 46.59 -40.02
C GLU A 318 89.90 47.66 -39.07
N GLY A 319 89.56 47.59 -37.77
CA GLY A 319 89.86 48.68 -36.81
C GLY A 319 91.36 48.85 -36.49
N LYS A 320 92.11 47.75 -36.43
CA LYS A 320 93.53 47.74 -36.08
C LYS A 320 94.43 48.37 -37.16
N ALA A 321 94.11 48.13 -38.43
CA ALA A 321 94.84 48.70 -39.56
C ALA A 321 94.58 50.22 -39.69
N GLU A 322 93.34 50.64 -39.46
CA GLU A 322 92.93 52.04 -39.54
C GLU A 322 93.58 52.90 -38.42
N LEU A 323 93.69 52.36 -37.20
CA LEU A 323 94.35 53.03 -36.08
C LEU A 323 95.85 53.26 -36.35
N ALA A 324 96.54 52.27 -36.89
CA ALA A 324 97.98 52.36 -37.20
C ALA A 324 98.28 53.40 -38.30
N GLN A 325 97.41 53.52 -39.31
CA GLN A 325 97.56 54.49 -40.40
C GLN A 325 97.44 55.94 -39.92
N VAL A 326 96.45 56.23 -39.06
CA VAL A 326 96.23 57.58 -38.51
C VAL A 326 97.36 57.99 -37.56
N GLN A 327 97.92 57.05 -36.80
CA GLN A 327 99.10 57.31 -35.95
C GLN A 327 100.35 57.62 -36.78
N ALA A 328 100.60 56.89 -37.88
CA ALA A 328 101.76 57.12 -38.73
C ALA A 328 101.80 58.53 -39.37
N GLN A 329 100.64 59.09 -39.75
CA GLN A 329 100.55 60.45 -40.32
C GLN A 329 100.87 61.56 -39.32
N LEU A 330 100.57 61.35 -38.03
CA LEU A 330 100.85 62.31 -36.96
C LEU A 330 102.34 62.29 -36.57
N THR A 331 102.96 61.11 -36.52
CA THR A 331 104.37 60.96 -36.13
C THR A 331 105.35 61.38 -37.24
N GLY A 332 104.92 61.31 -38.51
CA GLY A 332 105.74 61.71 -39.65
C GLY A 332 105.93 63.23 -39.82
N GLU A 333 105.26 64.05 -39.00
CA GLU A 333 105.24 65.52 -39.10
C GLU A 333 104.99 66.06 -40.53
N ASP A 334 104.34 65.28 -41.40
CA ASP A 334 104.16 65.57 -42.83
C ASP A 334 102.94 66.51 -43.05
N PHE A 335 102.90 67.60 -42.27
CA PHE A 335 101.86 68.61 -42.30
C PHE A 335 102.42 70.03 -42.09
N ALA A 336 101.96 70.99 -42.91
CA ALA A 336 102.14 72.45 -42.75
C ALA A 336 103.59 73.01 -42.65
N ALA A 337 104.42 72.80 -43.68
CA ALA A 337 105.83 73.21 -43.72
C ALA A 337 106.13 74.73 -43.71
N GLU A 338 105.27 75.58 -44.29
CA GLU A 338 105.53 77.04 -44.42
C GLU A 338 105.56 77.79 -43.08
N ALA A 339 104.80 77.35 -42.08
CA ALA A 339 104.67 78.04 -40.79
C ALA A 339 105.92 77.92 -39.91
N ARG A 340 106.79 76.92 -40.15
CA ARG A 340 107.99 76.69 -39.34
C ARG A 340 109.18 77.56 -39.75
N ALA A 341 109.29 77.97 -41.02
CA ALA A 341 110.39 78.82 -41.49
C ALA A 341 110.35 80.23 -40.85
N ALA A 342 109.15 80.78 -40.61
CA ALA A 342 108.96 82.11 -40.02
C ALA A 342 109.43 82.23 -38.55
N ARG A 343 109.57 81.11 -37.83
CA ARG A 343 109.92 81.10 -36.40
C ARG A 343 111.41 81.29 -36.14
N ALA A 344 112.27 80.85 -37.06
CA ALA A 344 113.73 80.94 -36.90
C ALA A 344 114.27 82.38 -37.06
N GLU A 345 113.56 83.24 -37.79
CA GLU A 345 113.97 84.63 -38.03
C GLU A 345 113.64 85.56 -36.84
N LEU A 346 112.64 85.20 -36.02
CA LEU A 346 112.22 85.97 -34.84
C LEU A 346 113.14 85.77 -33.62
N GLU A 347 113.90 84.67 -33.54
CA GLU A 347 114.83 84.40 -32.43
C GLU A 347 116.12 85.23 -32.51
N GLY A 348 116.50 85.73 -33.70
CA GLY A 348 117.65 86.63 -33.88
C GLY A 348 117.42 88.07 -33.42
N GLN A 349 116.16 88.52 -33.40
CA GLN A 349 115.77 89.88 -32.99
C GLN A 349 115.64 90.05 -31.48
N LEU A 350 115.62 88.95 -30.71
CA LEU A 350 115.46 88.97 -29.26
C LEU A 350 116.73 89.45 -28.50
N GLY A 351 117.88 89.51 -29.18
CA GLY A 351 119.17 89.87 -28.57
C GLY A 351 119.44 91.36 -28.39
N GLU A 352 118.68 92.25 -29.06
CA GLU A 352 118.86 93.71 -28.94
C GLU A 352 117.88 94.38 -27.95
N ILE A 353 116.96 93.61 -27.36
CA ILE A 353 115.93 94.17 -26.49
C ILE A 353 116.49 94.24 -25.07
N GLY A 354 116.68 95.47 -24.58
CA GLY A 354 117.11 95.80 -23.22
C GLY A 354 116.18 95.25 -22.14
N TYR A 355 116.35 93.96 -21.86
CA TYR A 355 115.61 93.22 -20.84
C TYR A 355 116.07 93.66 -19.45
N ASP A 356 115.17 94.32 -18.73
CA ASP A 356 115.35 94.67 -17.33
C ASP A 356 114.85 93.52 -16.44
N GLU A 357 115.80 92.72 -15.96
CA GLU A 357 115.56 91.57 -15.09
C GLU A 357 114.84 91.95 -13.78
N THR A 358 115.03 93.18 -13.29
CA THR A 358 114.40 93.63 -12.04
C THR A 358 112.94 94.01 -12.22
N ALA A 359 112.58 94.66 -13.34
CA ALA A 359 111.19 94.86 -13.72
C ALA A 359 110.48 93.51 -13.97
N HIS A 360 111.19 92.53 -14.55
CA HIS A 360 110.66 91.19 -14.73
C HIS A 360 110.43 90.48 -13.40
N GLN A 361 111.36 90.54 -12.43
CA GLN A 361 111.17 89.92 -11.12
C GLN A 361 110.01 90.54 -10.33
N ALA A 362 109.82 91.87 -10.41
CA ALA A 362 108.67 92.54 -9.81
C ALA A 362 107.34 92.10 -10.46
N ALA A 363 107.31 91.99 -11.80
CA ALA A 363 106.16 91.44 -12.52
C ALA A 363 105.92 89.94 -12.19
N ARG A 364 106.99 89.18 -11.93
CA ARG A 364 106.92 87.76 -11.54
C ARG A 364 106.38 87.57 -10.13
N GLN A 365 106.73 88.45 -9.19
CA GLN A 365 106.15 88.47 -7.84
C GLN A 365 104.68 88.92 -7.84
N ALA A 366 104.31 89.92 -8.65
CA ALA A 366 102.91 90.29 -8.87
C ALA A 366 102.10 89.14 -9.50
N ARG A 367 102.70 88.40 -10.46
CA ARG A 367 102.12 87.18 -11.01
C ARG A 367 101.97 86.07 -9.96
N GLN A 368 102.90 85.96 -9.03
CA GLN A 368 102.89 84.92 -7.99
C GLN A 368 101.83 85.19 -6.92
N THR A 369 101.63 86.46 -6.54
CA THR A 369 100.51 86.86 -5.66
C THR A 369 99.15 86.76 -6.35
N LEU A 370 99.10 86.91 -7.68
CA LEU A 370 97.90 86.68 -8.50
C LEU A 370 97.77 85.22 -9.00
N ALA A 371 98.69 84.32 -8.65
CA ALA A 371 98.74 82.96 -9.21
C ALA A 371 97.55 82.09 -8.76
N GLU A 372 97.00 82.35 -7.57
CA GLU A 372 95.79 81.67 -7.08
C GLU A 372 94.50 82.27 -7.65
N ALA A 373 94.54 83.45 -8.30
CA ALA A 373 93.33 84.11 -8.80
C ALA A 373 92.58 83.32 -9.90
N PRO A 374 93.26 82.64 -10.86
CA PRO A 374 92.60 81.74 -11.81
C PRO A 374 91.95 80.55 -11.12
N GLU A 375 92.60 79.99 -10.10
CA GLU A 375 92.10 78.81 -9.37
C GLU A 375 90.91 79.18 -8.48
N ARG A 376 90.94 80.32 -7.80
CA ARG A 376 89.78 80.89 -7.09
C ARG A 376 88.64 81.24 -8.05
N ARG A 377 88.93 81.75 -9.26
CA ARG A 377 87.92 81.99 -10.29
C ARG A 377 87.36 80.70 -10.89
N GLN A 378 88.17 79.66 -11.00
CA GLN A 378 87.75 78.31 -11.42
C GLN A 378 86.84 77.68 -10.36
N GLN A 379 87.20 77.78 -9.08
CA GLN A 379 86.38 77.33 -7.95
C GLN A 379 85.06 78.12 -7.87
N LEU A 380 85.09 79.44 -8.08
CA LEU A 380 83.88 80.25 -8.18
C LEU A 380 83.01 79.81 -9.36
N LYS A 381 83.58 79.59 -10.55
CA LYS A 381 82.84 79.09 -11.72
C LYS A 381 82.28 77.69 -11.50
N GLN A 382 83.00 76.80 -10.80
CA GLN A 382 82.52 75.47 -10.44
C GLN A 382 81.37 75.55 -9.44
N ALA A 383 81.46 76.45 -8.45
CA ALA A 383 80.38 76.72 -7.51
C ALA A 383 79.16 77.32 -8.23
N GLU A 384 79.35 78.34 -9.08
CA GLU A 384 78.28 78.94 -9.91
C GLU A 384 77.64 77.91 -10.85
N ALA A 385 78.44 77.01 -11.44
CA ALA A 385 77.93 75.92 -12.27
C ALA A 385 77.21 74.83 -11.47
N ALA A 386 77.52 74.65 -10.18
CA ALA A 386 76.87 73.70 -9.29
C ALA A 386 75.58 74.24 -8.66
N VAL A 387 75.40 75.57 -8.59
CA VAL A 387 74.17 76.21 -8.06
C VAL A 387 72.96 75.79 -8.87
N LYS A 388 73.01 75.90 -10.21
CA LYS A 388 71.84 75.61 -11.04
C LYS A 388 71.36 74.14 -10.95
N PRO A 389 72.24 73.11 -11.04
CA PRO A 389 71.86 71.73 -10.80
C PRO A 389 71.30 71.46 -9.40
N LEU A 390 71.80 72.14 -8.37
CA LEU A 390 71.28 72.01 -7.00
C LEU A 390 69.91 72.68 -6.83
N GLU A 391 69.69 73.83 -7.47
CA GLU A 391 68.38 74.48 -7.53
C GLU A 391 67.36 73.63 -8.27
N ASP A 392 67.75 73.02 -9.39
CA ASP A 392 66.90 72.11 -10.17
C ASP A 392 66.60 70.83 -9.37
N ALA A 393 67.59 70.25 -8.69
CA ALA A 393 67.37 69.10 -7.81
C ALA A 393 66.46 69.40 -6.61
N LEU A 394 66.54 70.62 -6.04
CA LEU A 394 65.63 71.08 -5.00
C LEU A 394 64.20 71.28 -5.52
N ALA A 395 64.04 71.80 -6.75
CA ALA A 395 62.75 71.94 -7.39
C ALA A 395 62.11 70.57 -7.68
N ASP A 396 62.88 69.62 -8.22
CA ASP A 396 62.43 68.24 -8.46
C ASP A 396 62.04 67.54 -7.15
N LEU A 397 62.83 67.69 -6.08
CA LEU A 397 62.47 67.13 -4.77
C LEU A 397 61.20 67.77 -4.20
N ALA A 398 61.02 69.09 -4.37
CA ALA A 398 59.81 69.77 -3.91
C ALA A 398 58.57 69.28 -4.67
N GLU A 399 58.68 69.07 -5.98
CA GLU A 399 57.61 68.49 -6.80
C GLU A 399 57.29 67.05 -6.40
N GLN A 400 58.32 66.23 -6.12
CA GLN A 400 58.14 64.87 -5.60
C GLN A 400 57.45 64.84 -4.23
N ILE A 401 57.77 65.79 -3.33
CA ILE A 401 57.11 65.91 -2.03
C ILE A 401 55.63 66.23 -2.21
N VAL A 402 55.29 67.15 -3.10
CA VAL A 402 53.89 67.51 -3.39
C VAL A 402 53.14 66.30 -3.96
N ALA A 403 53.71 65.60 -4.94
CA ALA A 403 53.10 64.41 -5.53
C ALA A 403 52.91 63.27 -4.50
N GLN A 404 53.86 63.09 -3.58
CA GLN A 404 53.74 62.13 -2.48
C GLN A 404 52.64 62.53 -1.49
N GLN A 405 52.51 63.82 -1.16
CA GLN A 405 51.45 64.33 -0.29
C GLN A 405 50.06 64.15 -0.91
N GLU A 406 49.91 64.38 -2.22
CA GLU A 406 48.67 64.10 -2.96
C GLU A 406 48.34 62.61 -2.94
N SER A 407 49.32 61.74 -3.19
CA SER A 407 49.12 60.29 -3.15
C SER A 407 48.72 59.79 -1.76
N VAL A 408 49.29 60.34 -0.69
CA VAL A 408 48.91 60.00 0.69
C VAL A 408 47.47 60.44 0.97
N SER A 409 47.10 61.67 0.58
CA SER A 409 45.73 62.16 0.75
C SER A 409 44.71 61.31 -0.02
N GLU A 410 45.05 60.87 -1.23
CA GLU A 410 44.20 60.01 -2.04
C GLU A 410 44.03 58.62 -1.41
N LEU A 411 45.11 58.04 -0.87
CA LEU A 411 45.08 56.77 -0.15
C LEU A 411 44.30 56.86 1.17
N GLU A 412 44.42 57.96 1.92
CA GLU A 412 43.62 58.20 3.13
C GLU A 412 42.13 58.28 2.79
N THR A 413 41.78 58.98 1.70
CA THR A 413 40.38 59.07 1.23
C THR A 413 39.85 57.69 0.81
N GLN A 414 40.65 56.89 0.11
CA GLN A 414 40.30 55.52 -0.26
C GLN A 414 40.13 54.62 0.97
N TRP A 415 40.99 54.78 1.98
CA TRP A 415 40.89 54.05 3.24
C TRP A 415 39.61 54.39 4.00
N ASP A 416 39.29 55.68 4.16
CA ASP A 416 38.06 56.14 4.81
C ASP A 416 36.82 55.61 4.08
N THR A 417 36.84 55.63 2.74
CA THR A 417 35.75 55.10 1.92
C THR A 417 35.59 53.59 2.12
N ALA A 418 36.69 52.83 2.08
CA ALA A 418 36.68 51.39 2.29
C ALA A 418 36.22 51.00 3.71
N VAL A 419 36.59 51.78 4.73
CA VAL A 419 36.12 51.58 6.11
C VAL A 419 34.62 51.81 6.20
N ALA A 420 34.09 52.89 5.61
CA ALA A 420 32.66 53.17 5.58
C ALA A 420 31.87 52.08 4.82
N GLU A 421 32.37 51.61 3.68
CA GLU A 421 31.78 50.49 2.94
C GLU A 421 31.77 49.19 3.76
N LEU A 422 32.85 48.91 4.50
CA LEU A 422 32.95 47.73 5.35
C LEU A 422 31.99 47.79 6.55
N GLU A 423 31.79 48.96 7.16
CA GLU A 423 30.79 49.17 8.21
C GLU A 423 29.36 48.99 7.67
N THR A 424 29.10 49.47 6.46
CA THR A 424 27.79 49.32 5.79
C THR A 424 27.50 47.84 5.50
N LEU A 425 28.46 47.12 4.92
CA LEU A 425 28.38 45.68 4.68
C LEU A 425 28.25 44.86 5.97
N ALA A 426 28.92 45.28 7.05
CA ALA A 426 28.80 44.62 8.36
C ALA A 426 27.40 44.79 8.95
N ALA A 427 26.77 45.96 8.79
CA ALA A 427 25.39 46.19 9.20
C ALA A 427 24.40 45.36 8.36
N GLU A 428 24.57 45.32 7.04
CA GLU A 428 23.76 44.48 6.13
C GLU A 428 23.90 42.97 6.42
N SER A 429 25.07 42.52 6.93
CA SER A 429 25.30 41.12 7.30
C SER A 429 24.45 40.64 8.49
N GLN A 430 24.06 41.55 9.39
CA GLN A 430 23.14 41.22 10.49
C GLN A 430 21.71 41.02 9.99
N ASP A 431 21.28 41.79 8.99
CA ASP A 431 19.99 41.60 8.31
C ASP A 431 19.97 40.29 7.51
N LEU A 432 21.09 39.90 6.89
CA LEU A 432 21.19 38.64 6.15
C LEU A 432 20.93 37.42 7.04
N ARG A 433 21.51 37.39 8.25
CA ARG A 433 21.26 36.29 9.21
C ARG A 433 19.81 36.24 9.66
N GLN A 434 19.18 37.39 9.90
CA GLN A 434 17.76 37.43 10.25
C GLN A 434 16.90 36.92 9.09
N MET A 435 17.24 37.26 7.84
CA MET A 435 16.56 36.74 6.67
C MET A 435 16.79 35.23 6.47
N GLU A 436 17.98 34.71 6.76
CA GLU A 436 18.28 33.27 6.72
C GLU A 436 17.47 32.49 7.76
N ASP A 437 17.38 33.00 8.98
CA ASP A 437 16.57 32.42 10.05
C ASP A 437 15.07 32.45 9.70
N GLU A 438 14.59 33.56 9.11
CA GLU A 438 13.23 33.72 8.64
C GLU A 438 12.90 32.73 7.49
N VAL A 439 13.82 32.55 6.53
CA VAL A 439 13.69 31.57 5.45
C VAL A 439 13.70 30.15 6.01
N PHE A 440 14.53 29.85 7.01
CA PHE A 440 14.54 28.55 7.66
C PHE A 440 13.21 28.26 8.36
N ARG A 441 12.67 29.24 9.10
CA ARG A 441 11.35 29.13 9.75
C ARG A 441 10.24 28.91 8.74
N LEU A 442 10.19 29.70 7.66
CA LEU A 442 9.18 29.56 6.61
C LEU A 442 9.29 28.20 5.88
N ARG A 443 10.49 27.66 5.71
CA ARG A 443 10.69 26.30 5.17
C ARG A 443 10.17 25.23 6.11
N GLU A 444 10.40 25.35 7.42
CA GLU A 444 9.82 24.43 8.40
C GLU A 444 8.29 24.48 8.38
N GLU A 445 7.71 25.67 8.37
CA GLU A 445 6.26 25.86 8.25
C GLU A 445 5.72 25.24 6.95
N GLN A 446 6.41 25.44 5.82
CA GLN A 446 6.05 24.83 4.54
C GLN A 446 6.09 23.30 4.60
N VAL A 447 7.12 22.71 5.22
CA VAL A 447 7.22 21.25 5.38
C VAL A 447 6.08 20.70 6.23
N GLN A 448 5.72 21.39 7.32
CA GLN A 448 4.59 21.00 8.16
C GLN A 448 3.26 21.11 7.42
N ALA A 449 3.05 22.20 6.67
CA ALA A 449 1.85 22.38 5.84
C ALA A 449 1.74 21.28 4.77
N ASN A 450 2.84 20.94 4.09
CA ASN A 450 2.87 19.86 3.10
C ASN A 450 2.56 18.49 3.71
N ARG A 451 3.07 18.20 4.92
CA ARG A 451 2.72 16.97 5.66
C ARG A 451 1.24 16.92 6.01
N ALA A 452 0.66 18.04 6.46
CA ALA A 452 -0.76 18.13 6.77
C ALA A 452 -1.63 17.90 5.52
N VAL A 453 -1.26 18.50 4.39
CA VAL A 453 -1.93 18.27 3.10
C VAL A 453 -1.84 16.81 2.67
N GLY A 454 -0.65 16.20 2.74
CA GLY A 454 -0.47 14.77 2.40
C GLY A 454 -1.32 13.84 3.28
N ALA A 455 -1.38 14.10 4.58
CA ALA A 455 -2.24 13.35 5.51
C ALA A 455 -3.74 13.54 5.20
N ALA A 456 -4.16 14.75 4.82
CA ALA A 456 -5.54 15.02 4.42
C ALA A 456 -5.90 14.32 3.11
N GLN A 457 -5.00 14.32 2.13
CA GLN A 457 -5.17 13.61 0.85
C GLN A 457 -5.28 12.09 1.04
N GLN A 458 -4.46 11.50 1.91
CA GLN A 458 -4.59 10.08 2.26
C GLN A 458 -5.95 9.76 2.89
N LYS A 459 -6.45 10.61 3.79
CA LYS A 459 -7.78 10.45 4.37
C LYS A 459 -8.88 10.54 3.31
N LEU A 460 -8.74 11.46 2.34
CA LEU A 460 -9.68 11.60 1.24
C LEU A 460 -9.71 10.33 0.37
N ALA A 461 -8.55 9.80 -0.01
CA ALA A 461 -8.45 8.58 -0.80
C ALA A 461 -9.07 7.36 -0.08
N VAL A 462 -8.92 7.28 1.25
CA VAL A 462 -9.59 6.24 2.04
C VAL A 462 -11.11 6.44 2.00
N LEU A 463 -11.61 7.67 2.15
CA LEU A 463 -13.04 7.95 2.06
C LEU A 463 -13.64 7.60 0.69
N ASP A 464 -12.94 7.90 -0.40
CA ASP A 464 -13.35 7.53 -1.75
C ASP A 464 -13.47 5.99 -1.88
N SER A 465 -12.47 5.24 -1.41
CA SER A 465 -12.50 3.77 -1.44
C SER A 465 -13.64 3.18 -0.59
N LEU A 466 -13.97 3.83 0.53
CA LEU A 466 -15.09 3.43 1.39
C LEU A 466 -16.44 3.74 0.74
N GLN A 467 -16.52 4.83 -0.03
CA GLN A 467 -17.71 5.18 -0.79
C GLN A 467 -17.98 4.16 -1.90
N ASP A 468 -16.95 3.79 -2.67
CA ASP A 468 -17.06 2.75 -3.70
C ASP A 468 -17.48 1.41 -3.09
N ARG A 469 -16.88 1.04 -1.94
CA ARG A 469 -17.22 -0.19 -1.25
C ARG A 469 -18.67 -0.19 -0.76
N ARG A 470 -19.17 0.95 -0.27
CA ARG A 470 -20.57 1.10 0.14
C ARG A 470 -21.51 0.92 -1.05
N GLU A 471 -21.20 1.49 -2.20
CA GLU A 471 -22.03 1.34 -3.41
C GLU A 471 -22.13 -0.13 -3.86
N GLN A 472 -21.00 -0.85 -3.90
CA GLN A 472 -20.98 -2.28 -4.18
C GLN A 472 -21.84 -3.09 -3.20
N LEU A 473 -21.71 -2.83 -1.90
CA LEU A 473 -22.47 -3.55 -0.87
C LEU A 473 -23.99 -3.27 -0.96
N VAL A 474 -24.38 -2.06 -1.35
CA VAL A 474 -25.80 -1.72 -1.57
C VAL A 474 -26.35 -2.47 -2.80
N GLU A 475 -25.56 -2.60 -3.86
CA GLU A 475 -25.95 -3.38 -5.04
C GLU A 475 -26.10 -4.87 -4.69
N GLU A 476 -25.13 -5.45 -3.98
CA GLU A 476 -25.18 -6.83 -3.48
C GLU A 476 -26.41 -7.06 -2.58
N GLN A 477 -26.67 -6.17 -1.62
CA GLN A 477 -27.83 -6.25 -0.74
C GLN A 477 -29.15 -6.22 -1.54
N THR A 478 -29.23 -5.37 -2.56
CA THR A 478 -30.41 -5.26 -3.40
C THR A 478 -30.64 -6.54 -4.21
N ALA A 479 -29.57 -7.12 -4.76
CA ALA A 479 -29.62 -8.38 -5.50
C ALA A 479 -30.08 -9.55 -4.61
N VAL A 480 -29.50 -9.70 -3.43
CA VAL A 480 -29.86 -10.73 -2.44
C VAL A 480 -31.29 -10.58 -1.98
N THR A 481 -31.72 -9.34 -1.70
CA THR A 481 -33.11 -9.05 -1.29
C THR A 481 -34.11 -9.45 -2.37
N ARG A 482 -33.81 -9.15 -3.64
CA ARG A 482 -34.64 -9.57 -4.78
C ARG A 482 -34.69 -11.10 -4.91
N GLN A 483 -33.57 -11.78 -4.66
CA GLN A 483 -33.52 -13.24 -4.68
C GLN A 483 -34.38 -13.84 -3.55
N ILE A 484 -34.30 -13.30 -2.33
CA ILE A 484 -35.14 -13.71 -1.20
C ILE A 484 -36.62 -13.53 -1.55
N GLN A 485 -37.01 -12.40 -2.13
CA GLN A 485 -38.39 -12.17 -2.55
C GLN A 485 -38.88 -13.21 -3.57
N ARG A 486 -38.05 -13.55 -4.57
CA ARG A 486 -38.37 -14.59 -5.56
C ARG A 486 -38.51 -15.97 -4.91
N LEU A 487 -37.60 -16.31 -3.99
CA LEU A 487 -37.64 -17.59 -3.29
C LEU A 487 -38.87 -17.70 -2.37
N LYS A 488 -39.24 -16.62 -1.66
CA LYS A 488 -40.48 -16.58 -0.87
C LYS A 488 -41.74 -16.73 -1.73
N LEU A 489 -41.74 -16.13 -2.93
CA LEU A 489 -42.84 -16.32 -3.87
C LEU A 489 -42.95 -17.78 -4.32
N LEU A 490 -41.81 -18.42 -4.65
CA LEU A 490 -41.77 -19.83 -5.03
C LEU A 490 -42.18 -20.74 -3.86
N GLU A 491 -41.73 -20.48 -2.65
CA GLU A 491 -42.12 -21.20 -1.45
C GLU A 491 -43.65 -21.15 -1.27
N LYS A 492 -44.25 -19.97 -1.39
CA LYS A 492 -45.71 -19.80 -1.32
C LYS A 492 -46.42 -20.52 -2.48
N ALA A 493 -45.92 -20.37 -3.70
CA ALA A 493 -46.54 -20.97 -4.89
C ALA A 493 -46.43 -22.50 -4.91
N CYS A 494 -45.35 -23.09 -4.38
CA CYS A 494 -45.16 -24.54 -4.32
C CYS A 494 -45.69 -25.17 -3.02
N GLY A 495 -46.19 -24.35 -2.09
CA GLY A 495 -46.81 -24.78 -0.83
C GLY A 495 -48.20 -25.37 -1.00
N ARG A 496 -48.82 -25.74 0.13
CA ARG A 496 -50.12 -26.42 0.18
C ARG A 496 -51.25 -25.59 -0.47
N SER A 497 -51.26 -24.28 -0.25
CA SER A 497 -52.24 -23.32 -0.80
C SER A 497 -51.83 -22.68 -2.13
N GLY A 498 -50.82 -23.25 -2.79
CA GLY A 498 -50.32 -22.77 -4.07
C GLY A 498 -50.81 -23.64 -5.22
N VAL A 499 -49.87 -24.07 -6.06
CA VAL A 499 -50.12 -24.93 -7.22
C VAL A 499 -50.78 -26.25 -6.81
N GLN A 500 -50.49 -26.79 -5.63
CA GLN A 500 -51.10 -28.04 -5.15
C GLN A 500 -52.62 -27.90 -5.01
N ALA A 501 -53.09 -26.84 -4.33
CA ALA A 501 -54.51 -26.52 -4.19
C ALA A 501 -55.17 -26.30 -5.55
N LEU A 502 -54.53 -25.51 -6.42
CA LEU A 502 -55.04 -25.25 -7.77
C LEU A 502 -55.22 -26.53 -8.59
N LEU A 503 -54.27 -27.47 -8.49
CA LEU A 503 -54.36 -28.76 -9.19
C LEU A 503 -55.50 -29.63 -8.65
N ILE A 504 -55.76 -29.58 -7.34
CA ILE A 504 -56.89 -30.27 -6.71
C ILE A 504 -58.21 -29.63 -7.17
N GLU A 505 -58.33 -28.30 -7.09
CA GLU A 505 -59.52 -27.55 -7.55
C GLU A 505 -59.83 -27.79 -9.04
N GLN A 506 -58.82 -27.92 -9.90
CA GLN A 506 -59.03 -28.24 -11.30
C GLN A 506 -59.48 -29.69 -11.54
N ALA A 507 -59.11 -30.63 -10.67
CA ALA A 507 -59.46 -32.04 -10.82
C ALA A 507 -60.85 -32.37 -10.23
N LEU A 508 -61.29 -31.64 -9.21
CA LEU A 508 -62.52 -31.95 -8.48
C LEU A 508 -63.79 -31.91 -9.33
N PRO A 509 -64.03 -30.93 -10.23
CA PRO A 509 -65.22 -30.93 -11.07
C PRO A 509 -65.33 -32.20 -11.93
N GLU A 510 -64.22 -32.69 -12.50
CA GLU A 510 -64.23 -33.93 -13.28
C GLU A 510 -64.57 -35.15 -12.41
N ILE A 511 -64.06 -35.19 -11.16
CA ILE A 511 -64.39 -36.25 -10.19
C ILE A 511 -65.85 -36.16 -9.78
N GLU A 512 -66.35 -34.96 -9.52
CA GLU A 512 -67.73 -34.68 -9.13
C GLU A 512 -68.71 -35.09 -10.22
N ASP A 513 -68.47 -34.70 -11.46
CA ASP A 513 -69.31 -35.04 -12.61
C ASP A 513 -69.38 -36.56 -12.80
N HIS A 514 -68.23 -37.24 -12.83
CA HIS A 514 -68.20 -38.69 -12.99
C HIS A 514 -68.82 -39.45 -11.81
N ALA A 515 -68.65 -38.95 -10.58
CA ALA A 515 -69.27 -39.54 -9.41
C ALA A 515 -70.79 -39.32 -9.43
N ASN A 516 -71.26 -38.16 -9.88
CA ASN A 516 -72.68 -37.84 -9.98
C ASN A 516 -73.38 -38.58 -11.11
N ASP A 517 -72.75 -38.74 -12.28
CA ASP A 517 -73.30 -39.56 -13.37
C ASP A 517 -73.58 -41.00 -12.90
N LEU A 518 -72.67 -41.54 -12.09
CA LEU A 518 -72.83 -42.86 -11.49
C LEU A 518 -73.89 -42.82 -10.38
N LEU A 519 -73.82 -41.87 -9.46
CA LEU A 519 -74.75 -41.80 -8.33
C LEU A 519 -76.20 -41.57 -8.79
N ASP A 520 -76.40 -40.79 -9.85
CA ASP A 520 -77.70 -40.53 -10.48
C ASP A 520 -78.32 -41.85 -10.97
N ARG A 521 -77.56 -42.67 -11.70
CA ARG A 521 -77.96 -44.01 -12.13
C ARG A 521 -78.25 -44.94 -10.95
N LEU A 522 -77.49 -44.83 -9.87
CA LEU A 522 -77.62 -45.68 -8.67
C LEU A 522 -78.79 -45.29 -7.75
N THR A 523 -79.31 -44.07 -7.87
CA THR A 523 -80.29 -43.50 -6.94
C THR A 523 -81.56 -43.02 -7.64
N GLY A 524 -81.62 -43.06 -8.97
CA GLY A 524 -82.72 -42.49 -9.75
C GLY A 524 -82.78 -40.96 -9.65
N GLY A 525 -81.64 -40.32 -9.40
CA GLY A 525 -81.51 -38.86 -9.28
C GLY A 525 -81.89 -38.27 -7.92
N GLU A 526 -81.97 -39.09 -6.88
CA GLU A 526 -82.28 -38.63 -5.52
C GLU A 526 -81.10 -37.93 -4.83
N MET A 527 -79.85 -38.23 -5.21
CA MET A 527 -78.65 -37.73 -4.52
C MET A 527 -77.59 -37.18 -5.49
N ARG A 528 -76.93 -36.10 -5.08
CA ARG A 528 -75.79 -35.49 -5.77
C ARG A 528 -74.65 -35.19 -4.80
N ILE A 529 -73.42 -35.50 -5.19
CA ILE A 529 -72.17 -35.23 -4.48
C ILE A 529 -71.66 -33.84 -4.88
N ILE A 530 -71.19 -33.08 -3.89
CA ILE A 530 -70.56 -31.78 -4.03
C ILE A 530 -69.26 -31.80 -3.23
N PHE A 531 -68.12 -31.56 -3.88
CA PHE A 531 -66.84 -31.39 -3.18
C PHE A 531 -66.62 -29.91 -2.83
N SER A 532 -66.31 -29.66 -1.56
CA SER A 532 -66.07 -28.30 -1.05
C SER A 532 -64.61 -28.14 -0.65
N THR A 533 -63.89 -27.25 -1.33
CA THR A 533 -62.46 -27.02 -1.08
C THR A 533 -62.15 -25.99 0.00
N GLN A 534 -63.19 -25.35 0.54
CA GLN A 534 -63.06 -24.18 1.40
C GLN A 534 -63.98 -24.30 2.61
N LYS A 535 -63.41 -24.01 3.78
CA LYS A 535 -64.13 -23.91 5.05
C LYS A 535 -63.80 -22.59 5.73
N GLN A 536 -64.84 -21.83 6.06
CA GLN A 536 -64.70 -20.58 6.80
C GLN A 536 -64.21 -20.88 8.22
N LEU A 537 -63.03 -20.36 8.60
CA LEU A 537 -62.55 -20.44 9.98
C LEU A 537 -63.37 -19.48 10.85
N LYS A 538 -63.56 -19.85 12.13
CA LYS A 538 -64.31 -19.02 13.10
C LYS A 538 -63.56 -17.74 13.53
N SER A 539 -62.29 -17.56 13.13
CA SER A 539 -61.57 -16.30 13.28
C SER A 539 -61.69 -15.47 12.00
N ARG A 540 -61.83 -14.15 12.18
CA ARG A 540 -62.08 -13.15 11.13
C ARG A 540 -61.14 -13.35 9.92
N ASP A 541 -61.75 -13.50 8.75
CA ASP A 541 -61.16 -13.53 7.39
C ASP A 541 -60.20 -14.68 7.01
N GLY A 542 -60.19 -15.80 7.75
CA GLY A 542 -59.47 -17.00 7.33
C GLY A 542 -60.35 -18.00 6.58
N VAL A 543 -60.06 -18.29 5.32
CA VAL A 543 -60.57 -19.50 4.63
C VAL A 543 -59.51 -20.58 4.76
N ALA A 544 -59.85 -21.71 5.37
CA ALA A 544 -59.00 -22.89 5.35
C ALA A 544 -59.32 -23.68 4.08
N GLU A 545 -58.28 -24.09 3.36
CA GLU A 545 -58.43 -25.10 2.32
C GLU A 545 -58.64 -26.47 2.98
N THR A 546 -59.81 -27.05 2.75
CA THR A 546 -60.20 -28.39 3.19
C THR A 546 -60.68 -29.18 1.96
N LEU A 547 -60.98 -30.47 2.12
CA LEU A 547 -61.70 -31.22 1.10
C LEU A 547 -62.87 -31.92 1.79
N ASP A 548 -63.99 -31.22 1.86
CA ASP A 548 -65.21 -31.70 2.51
C ASP A 548 -66.17 -32.26 1.45
N ILE A 549 -66.85 -33.36 1.77
CA ILE A 549 -67.83 -34.00 0.88
C ILE A 549 -69.24 -33.65 1.39
N ARG A 550 -70.02 -32.96 0.56
CA ARG A 550 -71.42 -32.60 0.85
C ARG A 550 -72.33 -33.33 -0.13
N ILE A 551 -73.51 -33.72 0.34
CA ILE A 551 -74.48 -34.47 -0.45
C ILE A 551 -75.79 -33.68 -0.45
N GLN A 552 -76.30 -33.42 -1.65
CA GLN A 552 -77.59 -32.78 -1.88
C GLN A 552 -78.63 -33.85 -2.21
N ASP A 553 -79.74 -33.83 -1.47
CA ASP A 553 -80.90 -34.68 -1.70
C ASP A 553 -82.21 -33.87 -1.60
N GLY A 554 -83.37 -34.56 -1.61
CA GLY A 554 -84.68 -33.92 -1.48
C GLY A 554 -84.92 -33.15 -0.16
N ALA A 555 -84.11 -33.40 0.88
CA ALA A 555 -84.14 -32.69 2.16
C ALA A 555 -83.15 -31.52 2.24
N GLY A 556 -82.27 -31.36 1.24
CA GLY A 556 -81.29 -30.29 1.12
C GLY A 556 -79.85 -30.77 1.17
N GLU A 557 -78.91 -29.84 1.36
CA GLU A 557 -77.48 -30.13 1.40
C GLU A 557 -77.03 -30.48 2.82
N ARG A 558 -76.44 -31.66 2.99
CA ARG A 558 -76.00 -32.18 4.30
C ARG A 558 -74.60 -32.81 4.22
N PRO A 559 -73.82 -32.79 5.32
CA PRO A 559 -72.55 -33.50 5.40
C PRO A 559 -72.71 -35.00 5.15
N TYR A 560 -71.71 -35.62 4.50
CA TYR A 560 -71.67 -37.06 4.21
C TYR A 560 -71.92 -37.94 5.46
N GLU A 561 -71.47 -37.50 6.63
CA GLU A 561 -71.58 -38.24 7.89
C GLU A 561 -73.02 -38.48 8.34
N ASN A 562 -73.99 -37.71 7.82
CA ASN A 562 -75.39 -37.76 8.24
C ASN A 562 -76.26 -38.75 7.46
N TYR A 563 -75.69 -39.46 6.48
CA TYR A 563 -76.40 -40.43 5.65
C TYR A 563 -76.34 -41.85 6.23
N SER A 564 -77.36 -42.66 5.93
CA SER A 564 -77.42 -44.06 6.39
C SER A 564 -76.29 -44.91 5.77
N GLY A 565 -75.96 -46.04 6.40
CA GLY A 565 -74.88 -46.91 5.92
C GLY A 565 -75.03 -47.41 4.48
N GLY A 566 -76.26 -47.58 3.99
CA GLY A 566 -76.52 -47.95 2.59
C GLY A 566 -76.42 -46.78 1.60
N GLU A 567 -76.76 -45.57 2.03
CA GLU A 567 -76.56 -44.35 1.23
C GLU A 567 -75.08 -43.99 1.14
N GLN A 568 -74.37 -44.04 2.28
CA GLN A 568 -72.92 -43.85 2.33
C GLN A 568 -72.18 -44.86 1.45
N PHE A 569 -72.65 -46.11 1.39
CA PHE A 569 -72.09 -47.10 0.48
C PHE A 569 -72.20 -46.66 -0.98
N ARG A 570 -73.39 -46.24 -1.46
CA ARG A 570 -73.59 -45.78 -2.85
C ARG A 570 -72.73 -44.55 -3.17
N ILE A 571 -72.66 -43.60 -2.23
CA ILE A 571 -71.82 -42.40 -2.35
C ILE A 571 -70.34 -42.79 -2.47
N ASN A 572 -69.83 -43.61 -1.54
CA ASN A 572 -68.44 -44.06 -1.56
C ASN A 572 -68.10 -44.86 -2.81
N PHE A 573 -69.03 -45.70 -3.26
CA PHE A 573 -68.88 -46.51 -4.46
C PHE A 573 -68.76 -45.62 -5.71
N ALA A 574 -69.66 -44.63 -5.85
CA ALA A 574 -69.62 -43.66 -6.94
C ALA A 574 -68.32 -42.84 -6.96
N ILE A 575 -67.89 -42.32 -5.80
CA ILE A 575 -66.63 -41.55 -5.67
C ILE A 575 -65.42 -42.40 -6.02
N ARG A 576 -65.32 -43.62 -5.48
CA ARG A 576 -64.18 -44.51 -5.75
C ARG A 576 -64.08 -44.87 -7.22
N LEU A 577 -65.22 -45.16 -7.86
CA LEU A 577 -65.26 -45.51 -9.26
C LEU A 577 -64.90 -44.33 -10.16
N ALA A 578 -65.39 -43.12 -9.84
CA ALA A 578 -65.04 -41.89 -10.52
C ALA A 578 -63.53 -41.60 -10.43
N LEU A 579 -62.94 -41.73 -9.23
CA LEU A 579 -61.49 -41.60 -9.03
C LEU A 579 -60.72 -42.64 -9.84
N SER A 580 -61.10 -43.93 -9.79
CA SER A 580 -60.45 -44.99 -10.55
C SER A 580 -60.53 -44.76 -12.07
N ARG A 581 -61.64 -44.23 -12.59
CA ARG A 581 -61.79 -43.87 -14.00
C ARG A 581 -60.88 -42.72 -14.40
N ILE A 582 -60.80 -41.67 -13.59
CA ILE A 582 -59.94 -40.52 -13.88
C ILE A 582 -58.46 -40.91 -13.83
N LEU A 583 -58.07 -41.73 -12.84
CA LEU A 583 -56.70 -42.26 -12.75
C LEU A 583 -56.34 -43.16 -13.94
N ALA A 584 -57.25 -44.04 -14.37
CA ALA A 584 -57.08 -44.85 -15.57
C ALA A 584 -56.94 -43.97 -16.83
N LYS A 585 -57.83 -42.98 -17.01
CA LYS A 585 -57.82 -42.04 -18.14
C LYS A 585 -56.53 -41.23 -18.21
N ARG A 586 -56.05 -40.70 -17.07
CA ARG A 586 -54.79 -39.93 -17.00
C ARG A 586 -53.55 -40.80 -17.25
N SER A 587 -53.61 -42.11 -16.98
CA SER A 587 -52.54 -43.06 -17.31
C SER A 587 -52.63 -43.64 -18.73
N GLY A 588 -53.65 -43.26 -19.51
CA GLY A 588 -53.91 -43.78 -20.85
C GLY A 588 -54.49 -45.20 -20.88
N ALA A 589 -54.90 -45.72 -19.72
CA ALA A 589 -55.50 -47.04 -19.56
C ALA A 589 -57.03 -46.96 -19.53
N ARG A 590 -57.71 -48.06 -19.86
CA ARG A 590 -59.15 -48.22 -19.63
C ARG A 590 -59.37 -49.05 -18.37
N LEU A 591 -60.32 -48.65 -17.55
CA LEU A 591 -60.73 -49.43 -16.38
C LEU A 591 -61.61 -50.58 -16.85
N GLN A 592 -61.03 -51.77 -17.03
CA GLN A 592 -61.72 -52.93 -17.63
C GLN A 592 -62.25 -53.94 -16.61
N THR A 593 -61.64 -54.01 -15.43
CA THR A 593 -62.00 -55.00 -14.40
C THR A 593 -62.31 -54.29 -13.09
N LEU A 594 -63.46 -54.62 -12.50
CA LEU A 594 -63.84 -54.20 -11.15
C LEU A 594 -63.93 -55.43 -10.26
N VAL A 595 -63.22 -55.42 -9.12
CA VAL A 595 -63.32 -56.47 -8.11
C VAL A 595 -63.91 -55.87 -6.85
N ILE A 596 -65.00 -56.46 -6.36
CA ILE A 596 -65.68 -56.04 -5.14
C ILE A 596 -65.62 -57.20 -4.14
N ASP A 597 -64.91 -57.01 -3.04
CA ASP A 597 -64.63 -58.05 -2.06
C ASP A 597 -65.36 -57.79 -0.74
N GLU A 598 -66.21 -58.73 -0.31
CA GLU A 598 -66.84 -58.82 1.03
C GLU A 598 -67.54 -57.54 1.53
N GLY A 599 -67.85 -56.60 0.63
CA GLY A 599 -68.37 -55.26 0.97
C GLY A 599 -69.86 -55.20 1.33
N PHE A 600 -70.52 -56.35 1.41
CA PHE A 600 -72.00 -56.45 1.40
C PHE A 600 -72.63 -56.97 2.69
N GLY A 601 -71.81 -57.45 3.63
CA GLY A 601 -72.29 -58.07 4.88
C GLY A 601 -72.91 -57.10 5.89
N SER A 602 -72.66 -55.79 5.76
CA SER A 602 -73.19 -54.74 6.65
C SER A 602 -74.54 -54.18 6.22
N GLN A 603 -75.10 -54.65 5.10
CA GLN A 603 -76.34 -54.15 4.51
C GLN A 603 -77.55 -55.04 4.86
N ASP A 604 -78.70 -54.42 5.05
CA ASP A 604 -79.98 -55.10 5.24
C ASP A 604 -80.47 -55.75 3.92
N PRO A 605 -81.46 -56.66 3.95
CA PRO A 605 -81.95 -57.33 2.74
C PRO A 605 -82.38 -56.36 1.64
N GLN A 606 -82.93 -55.20 2.00
CA GLN A 606 -83.31 -54.16 1.06
C GLN A 606 -82.08 -53.43 0.46
N GLY A 607 -81.04 -53.18 1.25
CA GLY A 607 -79.77 -52.64 0.80
C GLY A 607 -78.98 -53.58 -0.12
N ARG A 608 -79.04 -54.90 0.13
CA ARG A 608 -78.44 -55.92 -0.76
C ARG A 608 -79.09 -55.94 -2.14
N GLN A 609 -80.42 -55.88 -2.21
CA GLN A 609 -81.14 -55.84 -3.49
C GLN A 609 -80.78 -54.60 -4.32
N LYS A 610 -80.80 -53.43 -3.69
CA LYS A 610 -80.40 -52.15 -4.33
C LYS A 610 -78.94 -52.14 -4.80
N LEU A 611 -78.11 -52.97 -4.20
CA LEU A 611 -76.69 -53.08 -4.54
C LEU A 611 -76.44 -54.02 -5.73
N VAL A 612 -77.22 -55.09 -5.85
CA VAL A 612 -77.24 -55.92 -7.07
C VAL A 612 -77.73 -55.08 -8.25
N GLU A 613 -78.78 -54.29 -8.05
CA GLU A 613 -79.25 -53.30 -9.03
C GLU A 613 -78.14 -52.30 -9.40
N ALA A 614 -77.38 -51.82 -8.42
CA ALA A 614 -76.24 -50.93 -8.65
C ALA A 614 -75.14 -51.57 -9.52
N ILE A 615 -74.81 -52.83 -9.29
CA ILE A 615 -73.80 -53.57 -10.05
C ILE A 615 -74.28 -53.80 -11.49
N HIS A 616 -75.52 -54.25 -11.69
CA HIS A 616 -76.11 -54.39 -13.02
C HIS A 616 -76.16 -53.06 -13.77
N THR A 617 -76.45 -51.97 -13.05
CA THR A 617 -76.51 -50.65 -13.65
C THR A 617 -75.19 -50.24 -14.29
N ILE A 618 -74.04 -50.68 -13.74
CA ILE A 618 -72.70 -50.36 -14.25
C ILE A 618 -72.04 -51.50 -15.04
N GLU A 619 -72.74 -52.61 -15.27
CA GLU A 619 -72.20 -53.84 -15.86
C GLU A 619 -71.54 -53.58 -17.23
N ASP A 620 -72.23 -52.81 -18.08
CA ASP A 620 -71.74 -52.44 -19.42
C ASP A 620 -70.49 -51.55 -19.40
N ASP A 621 -70.19 -50.92 -18.26
CA ASP A 621 -69.06 -50.02 -18.15
C ASP A 621 -67.73 -50.78 -17.92
N PHE A 622 -67.77 -52.09 -17.65
CA PHE A 622 -66.62 -52.95 -17.37
C PHE A 622 -66.61 -54.20 -18.25
N ALA A 623 -65.43 -54.70 -18.59
CA ALA A 623 -65.31 -55.97 -19.29
C ALA A 623 -65.57 -57.17 -18.35
N VAL A 624 -65.20 -57.03 -17.07
CA VAL A 624 -65.40 -58.05 -16.04
C VAL A 624 -65.68 -57.37 -14.70
N ILE A 625 -66.79 -57.72 -14.05
CA ILE A 625 -67.04 -57.41 -12.64
C ILE A 625 -66.96 -58.73 -11.85
N LEU A 626 -66.07 -58.79 -10.86
CA LEU A 626 -65.94 -59.91 -9.93
C LEU A 626 -66.49 -59.50 -8.57
N VAL A 627 -67.53 -60.20 -8.12
CA VAL A 627 -68.19 -59.96 -6.84
C VAL A 627 -67.87 -61.15 -5.92
N ILE A 628 -67.16 -60.89 -4.82
CA ILE A 628 -66.81 -61.90 -3.82
C ILE A 628 -67.73 -61.70 -2.61
N THR A 629 -68.52 -62.71 -2.28
CA THR A 629 -69.52 -62.65 -1.20
C THR A 629 -69.71 -64.02 -0.57
N HIS A 630 -69.96 -64.05 0.74
CA HIS A 630 -70.39 -65.23 1.48
C HIS A 630 -71.92 -65.30 1.66
N ILE A 631 -72.67 -64.35 1.09
CA ILE A 631 -74.13 -64.23 1.24
C ILE A 631 -74.83 -65.01 0.10
N ASP A 632 -75.53 -66.09 0.48
CA ASP A 632 -76.25 -66.96 -0.47
C ASP A 632 -77.28 -66.20 -1.32
N GLU A 633 -78.02 -65.26 -0.71
CA GLU A 633 -79.03 -64.44 -1.40
C GLU A 633 -78.45 -63.57 -2.53
N LEU A 634 -77.19 -63.13 -2.40
CA LEU A 634 -76.51 -62.32 -3.40
C LEU A 634 -75.96 -63.19 -4.54
N ARG A 635 -75.48 -64.39 -4.19
CA ARG A 635 -74.98 -65.38 -5.15
C ARG A 635 -76.04 -65.72 -6.20
N ASP A 636 -77.27 -65.97 -5.76
CA ASP A 636 -78.36 -66.42 -6.62
C ASP A 636 -78.86 -65.35 -7.61
N GLN A 637 -78.45 -64.09 -7.47
CA GLN A 637 -78.78 -63.00 -8.40
C GLN A 637 -77.86 -62.94 -9.62
N PHE A 638 -76.72 -63.64 -9.61
CA PHE A 638 -75.76 -63.63 -10.72
C PHE A 638 -75.73 -64.99 -11.43
N SER A 639 -75.69 -64.96 -12.77
CA SER A 639 -75.82 -66.14 -13.61
C SER A 639 -74.56 -67.01 -13.67
N ASN A 640 -73.38 -66.43 -13.48
CA ASN A 640 -72.10 -67.13 -13.49
C ASN A 640 -71.51 -67.10 -12.08
N GLN A 641 -71.21 -68.26 -11.51
CA GLN A 641 -70.79 -68.35 -10.11
C GLN A 641 -69.50 -69.14 -9.99
N ILE A 642 -68.59 -68.66 -9.13
CA ILE A 642 -67.40 -69.41 -8.71
C ILE A 642 -67.62 -69.79 -7.26
N VAL A 643 -68.08 -71.02 -7.02
CA VAL A 643 -68.38 -71.54 -5.68
C VAL A 643 -67.12 -72.16 -5.09
N VAL A 644 -66.70 -71.66 -3.93
CA VAL A 644 -65.53 -72.15 -3.20
C VAL A 644 -65.98 -72.90 -1.95
N GLU A 645 -65.87 -74.23 -1.97
CA GLU A 645 -66.21 -75.09 -0.84
C GLU A 645 -64.97 -75.49 -0.04
N LYS A 646 -64.98 -75.22 1.27
CA LYS A 646 -63.90 -75.65 2.17
C LYS A 646 -64.10 -77.12 2.59
N ARG A 647 -63.16 -78.01 2.23
CA ARG A 647 -63.14 -79.42 2.63
C ARG A 647 -61.96 -79.72 3.57
N PRO A 648 -61.99 -80.85 4.32
CA PRO A 648 -60.88 -81.22 5.20
C PRO A 648 -59.52 -81.37 4.49
N SER A 649 -59.50 -81.62 3.17
CA SER A 649 -58.30 -81.76 2.34
C SER A 649 -57.88 -80.47 1.60
N GLY A 650 -58.58 -79.34 1.82
CA GLY A 650 -58.37 -78.07 1.11
C GLY A 650 -59.68 -77.49 0.56
N SER A 651 -59.60 -76.35 -0.13
CA SER A 651 -60.77 -75.75 -0.80
C SER A 651 -60.93 -76.30 -2.22
N VAL A 652 -62.16 -76.61 -2.61
CA VAL A 652 -62.52 -77.03 -3.98
C VAL A 652 -63.30 -75.90 -4.63
N ILE A 653 -62.97 -75.60 -5.89
CA ILE A 653 -63.62 -74.54 -6.68
C ILE A 653 -64.49 -75.20 -7.75
N THR A 654 -65.74 -74.76 -7.85
CA THR A 654 -66.68 -75.16 -8.90
C THR A 654 -67.17 -73.92 -9.62
N VAL A 655 -67.16 -73.93 -10.95
CA VAL A 655 -67.77 -72.87 -11.77
C VAL A 655 -69.15 -73.36 -12.18
N VAL A 656 -70.19 -72.60 -11.82
CA VAL A 656 -71.61 -72.90 -12.06
C VAL A 656 -72.18 -71.89 -13.03
#